data_AF-A0A7Z7PRU8-F1
#
_entry.id   AF-A0A7Z7PRU8-F1
#
_cell.length_a   1.000
_cell.length_b   1.000
_cell.length_c   1.000
_cell.angle_alpha   90.00
_cell.angle_beta   90.00
_cell.angle_gamma   90.00
#
_symmetry.space_group_name_H-M   'P 1'
#
loop_
_entity.id
_entity.type
_entity.pdbx_description
1 polymer ?
#
loop_
_entity_poly.entity_id
_entity_poly.type
_entity_poly.pdbx_seq_one_letter_code
_entity_poly.pdbx_strand_id
1 'polypeptide(L)'
;MPNPLDGNPQGQRTALAMSTIAFTVCFAVWTIFAIIGIQIRKDLNLSETQFGLLVGTPILTGSLIRVVLGIWTDRYGGRVVFVATMLAAAVATFFLTYATNYPQMLIAALGVGIAGGSFAVGVAYVSRWYPPEKQGTALGIFGAGNVGSAVTKFLAPLVLVAFGWHAVAQVWAGALVVMAIVFWFTTKDDPVLVERRRTGEKPKSTWLELEPLKNVQVWRFSLYYFFVFGAFVALALWLPQYLIKVYGVDIRAAGMIAAFFSVPASLFRAYGGHLSDVYGARRVMYWTFLVSVAATFVLSYPPTDYVVQGVNGPIAFHAEMGLIGFTVTVFILGFFMALGKAAVFKHIPVYYPGNVGSVGGLVGMIGGLGGFILPIVFGLLLDLTGLWTSCFMLLFLIALGSLTWMHFAVRHMEQEAAGEKLGELPSFPEMQGMEKGGLKAVKESHAVLTDWRPQDPVFWEEKGRKIARRNLWLSIPALLLSFAVWQVWSVVVAKLPLVGFTFTTDQLFWLAALPGLSGATLRIFYSFMVPVFGGRLWTTLTTWSLIIPALGIGYAVQNPDTPYAILLLLALLCGFGGGNFASSMSNISFFFPKAEKGNALALNAGLGNLGVSVVQFVVPLAITAGIFGSLGGDPAMVKSATGEAPLWLQNAGFFFVPFIILAALGNWFGMNDIASAKASFSEQAVIFQRKHNWIMCWLYTGTFGSFIGYSAGFPLLTKTLFPDVNVLQFAFLGPLVGALSRSGTGWLADKYGGARVTFWAFALMMIGVSGVLWFIGIKEQPNAFWGFFASFLLLFFATGVGNASTFQMIPAIMGKEMGRLMPQATPEQRRLQAEKESAAITGFTSAIAAFGAFFIPKGYGTSIAMTGGPEAALWAFLFFYITCLAITWAVYTRKGGLLHDVERGRVSPTAATA
;
A
#
# COMPACT_ATOMS: atom_id res chain seq x y z
N MET A 1 12.97 13.01 -44.79
CA MET A 1 14.34 13.48 -44.54
C MET A 1 14.81 12.88 -43.22
N PRO A 2 16.05 12.36 -43.11
CA PRO A 2 16.60 11.95 -41.82
C PRO A 2 16.60 13.16 -40.87
N ASN A 3 16.27 12.94 -39.59
CA ASN A 3 16.29 14.02 -38.61
C ASN A 3 17.76 14.46 -38.43
N PRO A 4 18.11 15.75 -38.60
CA PRO A 4 19.50 16.23 -38.42
C PRO A 4 20.08 15.93 -37.02
N LEU A 5 19.24 15.50 -36.06
CA LEU A 5 19.60 15.08 -34.71
C LEU A 5 20.22 13.67 -34.60
N ASP A 6 20.18 12.85 -35.66
CA ASP A 6 20.70 11.46 -35.62
C ASP A 6 22.24 11.38 -35.68
N GLY A 7 22.95 12.50 -35.86
CA GLY A 7 24.38 12.54 -36.17
C GLY A 7 25.37 12.90 -35.04
N ASN A 8 24.95 13.28 -33.82
CA ASN A 8 25.90 13.71 -32.77
C ASN A 8 25.58 13.22 -31.33
N PRO A 9 25.86 11.93 -31.02
CA PRO A 9 25.62 11.35 -29.70
C PRO A 9 26.42 12.00 -28.56
N GLN A 10 27.61 12.53 -28.87
CA GLN A 10 28.48 13.18 -27.89
C GLN A 10 27.93 14.55 -27.47
N GLY A 11 27.40 15.32 -28.43
CA GLY A 11 26.71 16.59 -28.18
C GLY A 11 25.48 16.43 -27.31
N GLN A 12 24.66 15.40 -27.58
CA GLN A 12 23.48 15.07 -26.77
C GLN A 12 23.83 14.78 -25.31
N ARG A 13 24.80 13.88 -25.08
CA ARG A 13 25.24 13.51 -23.72
C ARG A 13 25.82 14.70 -22.97
N THR A 14 26.65 15.51 -23.63
CA THR A 14 27.30 16.68 -23.02
C THR A 14 26.27 17.74 -22.66
N ALA A 15 25.35 18.07 -23.57
CA ALA A 15 24.28 19.03 -23.32
C ALA A 15 23.40 18.59 -22.14
N LEU A 16 23.02 17.32 -22.08
CA LEU A 16 22.22 16.78 -20.97
C LEU A 16 22.98 16.80 -19.64
N ALA A 17 24.20 16.26 -19.60
CA ALA A 17 24.99 16.16 -18.37
C ALA A 17 25.32 17.54 -17.81
N MET A 18 25.85 18.45 -18.64
CA MET A 18 26.24 19.80 -18.21
C MET A 18 25.03 20.63 -17.79
N SER A 19 23.89 20.50 -18.48
CA SER A 19 22.65 21.20 -18.07
C SER A 19 22.11 20.66 -16.76
N THR A 20 22.24 19.36 -16.51
CA THR A 20 21.81 18.75 -15.24
C THR A 20 22.67 19.24 -14.07
N ILE A 21 24.00 19.29 -14.25
CA ILE A 21 24.93 19.80 -13.23
C ILE A 21 24.71 21.30 -13.01
N ALA A 22 24.60 22.09 -14.08
CA ALA A 22 24.35 23.52 -13.98
C ALA A 22 23.01 23.82 -13.28
N PHE A 23 21.96 23.07 -13.61
CA PHE A 23 20.68 23.15 -12.92
C PHE A 23 20.78 22.75 -11.45
N THR A 24 21.62 21.76 -11.11
CA THR A 24 21.90 21.37 -9.72
C THR A 24 22.50 22.53 -8.92
N VAL A 25 23.52 23.21 -9.45
CA VAL A 25 24.13 24.38 -8.79
C VAL A 25 23.12 25.51 -8.65
N CYS A 26 22.35 25.80 -9.71
CA CYS A 26 21.30 26.81 -9.66
C CYS A 26 20.24 26.48 -8.61
N PHE A 27 19.78 25.23 -8.52
CA PHE A 27 18.78 24.81 -7.55
C PHE A 27 19.31 24.87 -6.11
N ALA A 28 20.60 24.60 -5.91
CA ALA A 28 21.26 24.77 -4.63
C ALA A 28 21.20 26.23 -4.17
N VAL A 29 21.59 27.18 -5.03
CA VAL A 29 21.48 28.62 -4.75
C VAL A 29 20.02 29.05 -4.55
N TRP A 30 19.11 28.55 -5.38
CA TRP A 30 17.70 28.90 -5.31
C TRP A 30 17.05 28.53 -3.97
N THR A 31 17.57 27.50 -3.29
CA THR A 31 17.05 27.01 -2.00
C THR A 31 17.94 27.38 -0.80
N ILE A 32 18.87 28.32 -0.98
CA ILE A 32 19.84 28.73 0.06
C ILE A 32 19.17 29.18 1.36
N PHE A 33 18.05 29.90 1.27
CA PHE A 33 17.28 30.41 2.40
C PHE A 33 16.67 29.34 3.30
N ALA A 34 16.61 28.07 2.86
CA ALA A 34 16.19 26.96 3.72
C ALA A 34 17.09 26.79 4.96
N ILE A 35 18.36 27.19 4.87
CA ILE A 35 19.34 27.08 5.94
C ILE A 35 19.71 28.46 6.48
N ILE A 36 20.17 29.39 5.61
CA ILE A 36 20.59 30.72 6.07
C ILE A 36 19.43 31.54 6.62
N GLY A 37 18.20 31.30 6.13
CA GLY A 37 17.01 31.99 6.59
C GLY A 37 16.73 31.75 8.08
N ILE A 38 17.10 30.59 8.63
CA ILE A 38 16.89 30.26 10.05
C ILE A 38 17.72 31.20 10.92
N GLN A 39 18.95 31.51 10.50
CA GLN A 39 19.80 32.45 11.21
C GLN A 39 19.35 33.90 10.99
N ILE A 40 19.06 34.30 9.74
CA ILE A 40 18.53 35.64 9.42
C ILE A 40 17.24 35.94 10.20
N ARG A 41 16.37 34.94 10.37
CA ARG A 41 15.17 35.05 11.21
C ARG A 41 15.51 35.42 12.64
N LYS A 42 16.52 34.78 13.24
CA LYS A 42 16.97 35.09 14.60
C LYS A 42 17.56 36.49 14.67
N ASP A 43 18.43 36.82 13.71
CA ASP A 43 19.14 38.11 13.66
C ASP A 43 18.16 39.29 13.51
N LEU A 44 17.07 39.12 12.76
CA LEU A 44 16.05 40.15 12.50
C LEU A 44 14.76 39.98 13.33
N ASN A 45 14.70 39.00 14.23
CA ASN A 45 13.54 38.66 15.05
C ASN A 45 12.22 38.53 14.25
N LEU A 46 12.23 37.75 13.17
CA LEU A 46 11.10 37.65 12.25
C LEU A 46 9.99 36.69 12.76
N SER A 47 8.73 37.05 12.48
CA SER A 47 7.57 36.15 12.65
C SER A 47 7.61 34.95 11.69
N GLU A 48 6.77 33.94 11.92
CA GLU A 48 6.72 32.76 11.03
C GLU A 48 6.19 33.12 9.64
N THR A 49 5.21 34.02 9.56
CA THR A 49 4.77 34.59 8.28
C THR A 49 5.88 35.36 7.58
N GLN A 50 6.63 36.21 8.29
CA GLN A 50 7.74 36.97 7.69
C GLN A 50 8.88 36.06 7.21
N PHE A 51 9.18 35.01 7.98
CA PHE A 51 10.11 33.98 7.57
C PHE A 51 9.62 33.22 6.34
N GLY A 52 8.35 32.80 6.33
CA GLY A 52 7.69 32.17 5.18
C GLY A 52 7.78 33.00 3.90
N LEU A 53 7.54 34.32 4.02
CA LEU A 53 7.72 35.26 2.91
C LEU A 53 9.19 35.33 2.47
N LEU A 54 10.14 35.43 3.39
CA LEU A 54 11.56 35.49 3.07
C LEU A 54 12.04 34.25 2.31
N VAL A 55 11.72 33.04 2.80
CA VAL A 55 12.13 31.79 2.13
C VAL A 55 11.38 31.54 0.83
N GLY A 56 10.14 32.03 0.71
CA GLY A 56 9.34 31.92 -0.52
C GLY A 56 9.74 32.92 -1.60
N THR A 57 10.26 34.10 -1.25
CA THR A 57 10.54 35.20 -2.19
C THR A 57 11.46 34.83 -3.37
N PRO A 58 12.56 34.07 -3.18
CA PRO A 58 13.37 33.60 -4.31
C PRO A 58 12.57 32.66 -5.23
N ILE A 59 11.64 31.88 -4.67
CA ILE A 59 10.79 30.97 -5.43
C ILE A 59 9.83 31.76 -6.34
N LEU A 60 9.33 32.92 -5.89
CA LEU A 60 8.48 33.81 -6.69
C LEU A 60 9.19 34.25 -7.97
N THR A 61 10.36 34.91 -7.86
CA THR A 61 11.09 35.38 -9.05
C THR A 61 11.49 34.22 -9.95
N GLY A 62 11.99 33.13 -9.36
CA GLY A 62 12.38 31.94 -10.10
C GLY A 62 11.23 31.25 -10.81
N SER A 63 9.99 31.48 -10.40
CA SER A 63 8.79 30.97 -11.07
C SER A 63 8.32 31.90 -12.17
N LEU A 64 8.20 33.20 -11.88
CA LEU A 64 7.73 34.21 -12.84
C LEU A 64 8.65 34.34 -14.05
N ILE A 65 9.98 34.33 -13.82
CA ILE A 65 10.96 34.54 -14.88
C ILE A 65 11.06 33.32 -15.83
N ARG A 66 10.46 32.17 -15.50
CA ARG A 66 10.50 30.95 -16.34
C ARG A 66 9.92 31.18 -17.73
N VAL A 67 8.82 31.91 -17.82
CA VAL A 67 8.18 32.22 -19.11
C VAL A 67 9.12 33.08 -19.96
N VAL A 68 9.68 34.13 -19.36
CA VAL A 68 10.62 35.06 -20.03
C VAL A 68 11.88 34.34 -20.49
N LEU A 69 12.52 33.58 -19.59
CA LEU A 69 13.75 32.86 -19.90
C LEU A 69 13.53 31.71 -20.90
N GLY A 70 12.36 31.07 -20.90
CA GLY A 70 11.97 30.11 -21.93
C GLY A 70 11.95 30.76 -23.31
N ILE A 71 11.24 31.88 -23.45
CA ILE A 71 11.16 32.65 -24.71
C ILE A 71 12.55 33.16 -25.13
N TRP A 72 13.36 33.65 -24.18
CA TRP A 72 14.71 34.11 -24.47
C TRP A 72 15.62 32.96 -24.91
N THR A 73 15.47 31.78 -24.33
CA THR A 73 16.18 30.57 -24.77
C THR A 73 15.81 30.24 -26.21
N ASP A 74 14.54 30.38 -26.56
CA ASP A 74 14.09 30.10 -27.91
C ASP A 74 14.60 31.09 -28.96
N ARG A 75 14.83 32.35 -28.56
CA ARG A 75 15.30 33.43 -29.43
C ARG A 75 16.82 33.54 -29.53
N TYR A 76 17.51 33.51 -28.38
CA TYR A 76 18.93 33.81 -28.28
C TYR A 76 19.81 32.54 -28.12
N GLY A 77 19.19 31.40 -27.83
CA GLY A 77 19.86 30.13 -27.65
C GLY A 77 20.11 29.78 -26.18
N GLY A 78 19.98 28.49 -25.86
CA GLY A 78 20.08 28.02 -24.48
C GLY A 78 21.44 28.25 -23.84
N ARG A 79 22.54 28.13 -24.60
CA ARG A 79 23.90 28.32 -24.07
C ARG A 79 24.11 29.70 -23.45
N VAL A 80 23.78 30.76 -24.18
CA VAL A 80 23.98 32.15 -23.75
C VAL A 80 23.06 32.48 -22.59
N VAL A 81 21.78 32.10 -22.70
CA VAL A 81 20.77 32.42 -21.68
C VAL A 81 21.07 31.70 -20.36
N PHE A 82 21.56 30.45 -20.39
CA PHE A 82 21.91 29.72 -19.16
C PHE A 82 23.10 30.38 -18.45
N VAL A 83 24.14 30.80 -19.19
CA VAL A 83 25.30 31.49 -18.63
C VAL A 83 24.92 32.85 -18.04
N ALA A 84 24.14 33.65 -18.77
CA ALA A 84 23.64 34.92 -18.27
C ALA A 84 22.79 34.75 -16.99
N THR A 85 21.94 33.73 -16.94
CA THR A 85 21.13 33.39 -15.76
C THR A 85 22.01 33.07 -14.55
N MET A 86 23.05 32.25 -14.73
CA MET A 86 23.96 31.89 -13.64
C MET A 86 24.77 33.08 -13.13
N LEU A 87 25.31 33.92 -14.03
CA LEU A 87 26.08 35.10 -13.64
C LEU A 87 25.21 36.15 -12.92
N ALA A 88 24.00 36.40 -13.44
CA ALA A 88 23.06 37.32 -12.78
C ALA A 88 22.65 36.82 -11.39
N ALA A 89 22.37 35.53 -11.25
CA ALA A 89 22.09 34.92 -9.94
C ALA A 89 23.30 34.96 -9.00
N ALA A 90 24.53 34.78 -9.51
CA ALA A 90 25.75 34.86 -8.72
C ALA A 90 25.94 36.26 -8.13
N VAL A 91 25.79 37.29 -8.97
CA VAL A 91 25.88 38.70 -8.55
C VAL A 91 24.83 39.01 -7.48
N ALA A 92 23.58 38.61 -7.69
CA ALA A 92 22.53 38.82 -6.69
C ALA A 92 22.79 38.06 -5.37
N THR A 93 23.31 36.83 -5.44
CA THR A 93 23.64 36.03 -4.26
C THR A 93 24.83 36.59 -3.49
N PHE A 94 25.80 37.20 -4.18
CA PHE A 94 26.89 37.91 -3.53
C PHE A 94 26.37 39.17 -2.81
N PHE A 95 25.54 39.97 -3.50
CA PHE A 95 24.98 41.19 -2.93
C PHE A 95 24.02 40.97 -1.76
N LEU A 96 23.46 39.75 -1.61
CA LEU A 96 22.70 39.35 -0.42
C LEU A 96 23.46 39.60 0.88
N THR A 97 24.79 39.50 0.88
CA THR A 97 25.63 39.71 2.07
C THR A 97 25.64 41.16 2.59
N TYR A 98 25.14 42.12 1.82
CA TYR A 98 25.06 43.52 2.22
C TYR A 98 23.67 43.91 2.76
N ALA A 99 22.70 43.00 2.74
CA ALA A 99 21.36 43.27 3.27
C ALA A 99 21.37 43.25 4.81
N THR A 100 20.89 44.33 5.44
CA THR A 100 20.91 44.49 6.90
C THR A 100 19.52 44.53 7.55
N ASN A 101 18.47 44.71 6.76
CA ASN A 101 17.09 44.78 7.25
C ASN A 101 16.14 43.94 6.37
N TYR A 102 14.93 43.71 6.87
CA TYR A 102 13.97 42.80 6.25
C TYR A 102 13.58 43.18 4.80
N PRO A 103 13.25 44.45 4.46
CA PRO A 103 13.01 44.83 3.07
C PRO A 103 14.21 44.59 2.13
N GLN A 104 15.43 44.91 2.59
CA GLN A 104 16.64 44.62 1.81
C GLN A 104 16.85 43.12 1.60
N MET A 105 16.55 42.29 2.60
CA MET A 105 16.59 40.83 2.48
C MET A 105 15.59 40.33 1.43
N LEU A 106 14.37 40.88 1.38
CA LEU A 106 13.39 40.51 0.36
C LEU A 106 13.85 40.91 -1.05
N ILE A 107 14.41 42.11 -1.22
CA ILE A 107 14.94 42.56 -2.52
C ILE A 107 16.10 41.65 -2.97
N ALA A 108 17.03 41.35 -2.08
CA ALA A 108 18.12 40.43 -2.37
C ALA A 108 17.61 39.02 -2.70
N ALA A 109 16.62 38.52 -1.94
CA ALA A 109 15.96 37.24 -2.17
C ALA A 109 15.29 37.16 -3.55
N LEU A 110 14.66 38.24 -4.03
CA LEU A 110 14.12 38.32 -5.40
C LEU A 110 15.23 38.10 -6.43
N GLY A 111 16.41 38.71 -6.24
CA GLY A 111 17.57 38.55 -7.12
C GLY A 111 18.14 37.13 -7.11
N VAL A 112 18.30 36.51 -5.93
CA VAL A 112 18.71 35.09 -5.80
C VAL A 112 17.76 34.17 -6.56
N GLY A 113 16.47 34.53 -6.61
CA GLY A 113 15.44 33.80 -7.33
C GLY A 113 15.69 33.63 -8.83
N ILE A 114 16.52 34.46 -9.47
CA ILE A 114 16.91 34.31 -10.89
C ILE A 114 17.46 32.90 -11.17
N ALA A 115 18.16 32.30 -10.21
CA ALA A 115 18.67 30.93 -10.31
C ALA A 115 17.56 29.90 -10.59
N GLY A 116 16.34 30.10 -10.05
CA GLY A 116 15.20 29.21 -10.26
C GLY A 116 14.63 29.19 -11.68
N GLY A 117 14.95 30.22 -12.46
CA GLY A 117 14.59 30.33 -13.87
C GLY A 117 15.38 29.40 -14.80
N SER A 118 16.54 28.92 -14.35
CA SER A 118 17.40 27.96 -15.08
C SER A 118 16.68 26.67 -15.49
N PHE A 119 15.61 26.28 -14.78
CA PHE A 119 14.79 25.13 -15.16
C PHE A 119 14.17 25.30 -16.55
N ALA A 120 13.57 26.46 -16.84
CA ALA A 120 12.93 26.72 -18.12
C ALA A 120 13.96 26.77 -19.26
N VAL A 121 15.10 27.40 -19.00
CA VAL A 121 16.24 27.46 -19.95
C VAL A 121 16.73 26.05 -20.28
N GLY A 122 16.92 25.20 -19.26
CA GLY A 122 17.42 23.84 -19.47
C GLY A 122 16.40 22.91 -20.14
N VAL A 123 15.11 23.03 -19.84
CA VAL A 123 14.06 22.28 -20.58
C VAL A 123 14.06 22.64 -22.06
N ALA A 124 14.08 23.94 -22.37
CA ALA A 124 14.09 24.42 -23.75
C ALA A 124 15.40 24.04 -24.47
N TYR A 125 16.54 24.15 -23.80
CA TYR A 125 17.83 23.78 -24.37
C TYR A 125 17.96 22.27 -24.60
N VAL A 126 17.73 21.43 -23.58
CA VAL A 126 17.93 19.97 -23.64
C VAL A 126 16.96 19.31 -24.62
N SER A 127 15.69 19.73 -24.65
CA SER A 127 14.68 19.12 -25.53
C SER A 127 15.06 19.19 -27.02
N ARG A 128 15.76 20.25 -27.44
CA ARG A 128 16.22 20.44 -28.83
C ARG A 128 17.33 19.51 -29.27
N TRP A 129 18.02 18.85 -28.34
CA TRP A 129 19.05 17.86 -28.64
C TRP A 129 18.49 16.45 -28.86
N TYR A 130 17.25 16.18 -28.44
CA TYR A 130 16.66 14.84 -28.45
C TYR A 130 15.40 14.76 -29.31
N PRO A 131 15.17 13.64 -30.01
CA PRO A 131 13.94 13.42 -30.78
C PRO A 131 12.73 13.24 -29.83
N PRO A 132 11.50 13.54 -30.28
CA PRO A 132 10.29 13.54 -29.43
C PRO A 132 10.10 12.28 -28.58
N GLU A 133 10.48 11.11 -29.10
CA GLU A 133 10.33 9.82 -28.42
C GLU A 133 11.27 9.67 -27.21
N LYS A 134 12.39 10.42 -27.19
CA LYS A 134 13.42 10.36 -26.13
C LYS A 134 13.42 11.60 -25.22
N GLN A 135 12.66 12.64 -25.57
CA GLN A 135 12.60 13.89 -24.80
C GLN A 135 12.11 13.67 -23.37
N GLY A 136 11.12 12.78 -23.16
CA GLY A 136 10.61 12.49 -21.80
C GLY A 136 11.72 12.02 -20.84
N THR A 137 12.55 11.07 -21.28
CA THR A 137 13.67 10.55 -20.49
C THR A 137 14.76 11.61 -20.27
N ALA A 138 15.13 12.35 -21.33
CA ALA A 138 16.15 13.40 -21.24
C ALA A 138 15.73 14.52 -20.27
N LEU A 139 14.47 14.98 -20.35
CA LEU A 139 13.91 15.98 -19.44
C LEU A 139 13.75 15.44 -18.02
N GLY A 140 13.50 14.14 -17.86
CA GLY A 140 13.51 13.46 -16.57
C GLY A 140 14.88 13.49 -15.89
N ILE A 141 15.95 13.16 -16.63
CA ILE A 141 17.33 13.21 -16.15
C ILE A 141 17.75 14.65 -15.83
N PHE A 142 17.49 15.60 -16.73
CA PHE A 142 17.72 17.02 -16.47
C PHE A 142 17.01 17.50 -15.19
N GLY A 143 15.74 17.11 -15.03
CA GLY A 143 14.94 17.41 -13.85
C GLY A 143 15.46 16.80 -12.54
N ALA A 144 16.38 15.82 -12.58
CA ALA A 144 17.07 15.31 -11.40
C ALA A 144 17.97 16.37 -10.75
N GLY A 145 18.31 17.45 -11.46
CA GLY A 145 19.07 18.58 -10.89
C GLY A 145 18.37 19.28 -9.71
N ASN A 146 17.09 18.99 -9.43
CA ASN A 146 16.46 19.35 -8.16
C ASN A 146 17.23 18.85 -6.92
N VAL A 147 18.12 17.86 -7.09
CA VAL A 147 19.04 17.37 -6.05
C VAL A 147 19.91 18.49 -5.46
N GLY A 148 20.06 19.62 -6.16
CA GLY A 148 20.71 20.83 -5.63
C GLY A 148 20.13 21.28 -4.28
N SER A 149 18.83 21.04 -4.05
CA SER A 149 18.20 21.34 -2.76
C SER A 149 18.80 20.55 -1.60
N ALA A 150 19.27 19.33 -1.85
CA ALA A 150 19.96 18.52 -0.87
C ALA A 150 21.42 18.93 -0.71
N VAL A 151 22.09 19.33 -1.80
CA VAL A 151 23.45 19.87 -1.76
C VAL A 151 23.53 21.04 -0.78
N THR A 152 22.58 21.98 -0.86
CA THR A 152 22.49 23.09 0.09
C THR A 152 22.26 22.60 1.51
N LYS A 153 21.30 21.70 1.75
CA LYS A 153 21.02 21.19 3.10
C LYS A 153 22.17 20.38 3.71
N PHE A 154 23.05 19.81 2.89
CA PHE A 154 24.21 19.06 3.35
C PHE A 154 25.42 19.98 3.61
N LEU A 155 25.75 20.86 2.67
CA LEU A 155 26.95 21.69 2.75
C LEU A 155 26.74 23.01 3.51
N ALA A 156 25.57 23.63 3.39
CA ALA A 156 25.34 24.95 3.98
C ALA A 156 25.41 24.95 5.51
N PRO A 157 24.88 23.95 6.25
CA PRO A 157 25.05 23.91 7.71
C PRO A 157 26.51 23.84 8.15
N LEU A 158 27.38 23.14 7.40
CA LEU A 158 28.80 23.03 7.71
C LEU A 158 29.51 24.39 7.59
N VAL A 159 29.23 25.10 6.50
CA VAL A 159 29.79 26.45 6.26
C VAL A 159 29.17 27.48 7.22
N LEU A 160 27.86 27.38 7.48
CA LEU A 160 27.12 28.27 8.38
C LEU A 160 27.68 28.22 9.80
N VAL A 161 27.94 27.02 10.33
CA VAL A 161 28.46 26.86 11.69
C VAL A 161 29.91 27.34 11.79
N ALA A 162 30.73 27.13 10.76
CA ALA A 162 32.14 27.49 10.77
C ALA A 162 32.41 28.98 10.50
N PHE A 163 31.67 29.58 9.55
CA PHE A 163 31.99 30.90 8.98
C PHE A 163 30.79 31.85 8.88
N GLY A 164 29.61 31.45 9.38
CA GLY A 164 28.40 32.26 9.35
C GLY A 164 27.67 32.25 8.00
N TRP A 165 26.48 32.86 7.97
CA TRP A 165 25.58 32.79 6.81
C TRP A 165 26.07 33.61 5.61
N HIS A 166 26.83 34.69 5.86
CA HIS A 166 27.46 35.50 4.81
C HIS A 166 28.42 34.66 3.95
N ALA A 167 29.22 33.80 4.57
CA ALA A 167 30.14 32.90 3.87
C ALA A 167 29.39 31.88 3.01
N VAL A 168 28.24 31.37 3.48
CA VAL A 168 27.37 30.48 2.67
C VAL A 168 26.94 31.19 1.38
N ALA A 169 26.47 32.44 1.47
CA ALA A 169 26.07 33.19 0.28
C ALA A 169 27.23 33.42 -0.70
N GLN A 170 28.41 33.80 -0.20
CA GLN A 170 29.61 34.03 -1.02
C GLN A 170 30.10 32.76 -1.73
N VAL A 171 30.14 31.63 -1.02
CA VAL A 171 30.57 30.34 -1.61
C VAL A 171 29.59 29.88 -2.69
N TRP A 172 28.28 30.03 -2.48
CA TRP A 172 27.26 29.65 -3.47
C TRP A 172 27.29 30.57 -4.70
N ALA A 173 27.54 31.87 -4.50
CA ALA A 173 27.78 32.81 -5.58
C ALA A 173 29.03 32.44 -6.41
N GLY A 174 30.14 32.11 -5.74
CA GLY A 174 31.36 31.64 -6.40
C GLY A 174 31.14 30.35 -7.20
N ALA A 175 30.39 29.39 -6.65
CA ALA A 175 30.03 28.15 -7.33
C ALA A 175 29.24 28.40 -8.63
N LEU A 176 28.33 29.38 -8.64
CA LEU A 176 27.61 29.78 -9.86
C LEU A 176 28.54 30.38 -10.93
N VAL A 177 29.51 31.22 -10.54
CA VAL A 177 30.49 31.79 -11.49
C VAL A 177 31.34 30.69 -12.10
N VAL A 178 31.87 29.78 -11.28
CA VAL A 178 32.66 28.63 -11.75
C VAL A 178 31.83 27.77 -12.70
N MET A 179 30.58 27.46 -12.33
CA MET A 179 29.69 26.67 -13.18
C MET A 179 29.34 27.39 -14.49
N ALA A 180 29.18 28.72 -14.48
CA ALA A 180 28.95 29.51 -15.69
C ALA A 180 30.13 29.43 -16.67
N ILE A 181 31.36 29.54 -16.15
CA ILE A 181 32.59 29.38 -16.94
C ILE A 181 32.66 27.97 -17.52
N VAL A 182 32.50 26.94 -16.68
CA VAL A 182 32.54 25.54 -17.11
C VAL A 182 31.48 25.27 -18.18
N PHE A 183 30.24 25.72 -17.97
CA PHE A 183 29.14 25.53 -18.92
C PHE A 183 29.42 26.24 -20.25
N TRP A 184 29.96 27.46 -20.22
CA TRP A 184 30.33 28.19 -21.44
C TRP A 184 31.33 27.42 -22.29
N PHE A 185 32.40 26.87 -21.69
CA PHE A 185 33.46 26.18 -22.43
C PHE A 185 33.13 24.74 -22.83
N THR A 186 32.18 24.09 -22.16
CA THR A 186 31.84 22.67 -22.40
C THR A 186 30.62 22.45 -23.30
N THR A 187 29.76 23.46 -23.48
CA THR A 187 28.51 23.34 -24.25
C THR A 187 28.55 24.06 -25.60
N LYS A 188 27.60 23.77 -26.49
CA LYS A 188 27.48 24.34 -27.85
C LYS A 188 26.08 24.90 -28.08
N ASP A 189 25.91 25.75 -29.08
CA ASP A 189 24.57 26.24 -29.46
C ASP A 189 23.68 25.08 -29.95
N ASP A 190 22.37 25.15 -29.71
CA ASP A 190 21.47 24.06 -30.06
C ASP A 190 21.30 23.89 -31.58
N PRO A 191 21.12 22.65 -32.08
CA PRO A 191 21.11 22.36 -33.52
C PRO A 191 20.00 23.11 -34.28
N VAL A 192 18.85 23.31 -33.64
CA VAL A 192 17.69 23.99 -34.21
C VAL A 192 17.98 25.47 -34.43
N LEU A 193 18.64 26.14 -33.48
CA LEU A 193 19.06 27.53 -33.62
C LEU A 193 20.14 27.70 -34.70
N VAL A 194 21.09 26.77 -34.79
CA VAL A 194 22.15 26.79 -35.82
C VAL A 194 21.52 26.66 -37.22
N GLU A 195 20.61 25.71 -37.41
CA GLU A 195 19.92 25.52 -38.68
C GLU A 195 19.00 26.72 -39.00
N ARG A 196 18.31 27.28 -38.00
CA ARG A 196 17.46 28.46 -38.17
C ARG A 196 18.24 29.73 -38.53
N ARG A 197 19.45 29.92 -37.97
CA ARG A 197 20.37 31.00 -38.38
C ARG A 197 20.88 30.78 -39.81
N ARG A 198 21.04 29.53 -40.23
CA ARG A 198 21.44 29.15 -41.59
C ARG A 198 20.33 29.36 -42.63
N THR A 199 19.08 29.08 -42.28
CA THR A 199 17.92 29.21 -43.19
C THR A 199 17.25 30.59 -43.16
N GLY A 200 17.63 31.47 -42.22
CA GLY A 200 17.08 32.83 -42.10
C GLY A 200 15.65 32.89 -41.57
N GLU A 201 15.15 31.82 -40.95
CA GLU A 201 13.75 31.71 -40.50
C GLU A 201 13.47 32.63 -39.28
N LYS A 202 12.45 33.48 -39.39
CA LYS A 202 12.04 34.37 -38.29
C LYS A 202 11.42 33.58 -37.12
N PRO A 203 11.59 34.05 -35.86
CA PRO A 203 11.02 33.35 -34.72
C PRO A 203 9.49 33.42 -34.77
N LYS A 204 8.82 32.37 -34.28
CA LYS A 204 7.36 32.42 -34.07
C LYS A 204 7.02 33.56 -33.09
N SER A 205 5.85 34.17 -33.31
CA SER A 205 5.36 35.24 -32.44
C SER A 205 4.99 34.70 -31.05
N THR A 206 5.48 35.36 -30.01
CA THR A 206 5.23 35.02 -28.59
C THR A 206 3.74 34.99 -28.21
N TRP A 207 2.89 35.71 -28.96
CA TRP A 207 1.44 35.71 -28.73
C TRP A 207 0.75 34.43 -29.20
N LEU A 208 1.26 33.77 -30.25
CA LEU A 208 0.76 32.46 -30.72
C LEU A 208 1.13 31.32 -29.74
N GLU A 209 2.23 31.47 -29.01
CA GLU A 209 2.69 30.49 -28.02
C GLU A 209 1.83 30.46 -26.74
N LEU A 210 1.01 31.50 -26.49
CA LEU A 210 0.10 31.60 -25.34
C LEU A 210 -1.33 31.10 -25.66
N GLU A 211 -1.62 30.70 -26.90
CA GLU A 211 -2.93 30.22 -27.31
C GLU A 211 -3.46 29.00 -26.51
N PRO A 212 -2.62 28.01 -26.13
CA PRO A 212 -3.07 26.85 -25.34
C PRO A 212 -3.64 27.21 -23.96
N LEU A 213 -3.40 28.42 -23.45
CA LEU A 213 -3.89 28.89 -22.15
C LEU A 213 -5.42 29.01 -22.07
N LYS A 214 -6.09 29.09 -23.22
CA LYS A 214 -7.56 29.06 -23.31
C LYS A 214 -8.15 27.71 -22.90
N ASN A 215 -7.33 26.64 -22.84
CA ASN A 215 -7.79 25.30 -22.51
C ASN A 215 -7.70 25.00 -21.01
N VAL A 216 -8.84 24.62 -20.41
CA VAL A 216 -8.97 24.27 -18.99
C VAL A 216 -8.02 23.14 -18.54
N GLN A 217 -7.60 22.27 -19.46
CA GLN A 217 -6.67 21.17 -19.16
C GLN A 217 -5.30 21.67 -18.70
N VAL A 218 -4.82 22.81 -19.22
CA VAL A 218 -3.56 23.42 -18.82
C VAL A 218 -3.62 23.87 -17.35
N TRP A 219 -4.73 24.48 -16.94
CA TRP A 219 -4.95 24.91 -15.55
C TRP A 219 -5.11 23.71 -14.60
N ARG A 220 -5.71 22.62 -15.06
CA ARG A 220 -5.73 21.33 -14.33
C ARG A 220 -4.34 20.79 -14.07
N PHE A 221 -3.51 20.67 -15.11
CA PHE A 221 -2.13 20.19 -14.94
C PHE A 221 -1.32 21.13 -14.06
N SER A 222 -1.59 22.43 -14.11
CA SER A 222 -0.98 23.44 -13.26
C SER A 222 -1.34 23.26 -11.78
N LEU A 223 -2.61 22.99 -11.46
CA LEU A 223 -3.04 22.66 -10.09
C LEU A 223 -2.37 21.38 -9.57
N TYR A 224 -2.27 20.34 -10.42
CA TYR A 224 -1.61 19.11 -10.01
C TYR A 224 -0.12 19.35 -9.75
N TYR A 225 0.53 20.15 -10.60
CA TYR A 225 1.94 20.53 -10.43
C TYR A 225 2.17 21.45 -9.24
N PHE A 226 1.22 22.34 -8.91
CA PHE A 226 1.21 23.14 -7.69
C PHE A 226 1.34 22.26 -6.45
N PHE A 227 0.60 21.16 -6.39
CA PHE A 227 0.77 20.19 -5.31
C PHE A 227 2.10 19.44 -5.44
N VAL A 228 2.31 18.63 -6.49
CA VAL A 228 3.43 17.68 -6.51
C VAL A 228 4.81 18.35 -6.55
N PHE A 229 4.93 19.55 -7.12
CA PHE A 229 6.17 20.33 -7.14
C PHE A 229 6.16 21.47 -6.13
N GLY A 230 5.14 22.32 -6.13
CA GLY A 230 5.09 23.49 -5.26
C GLY A 230 5.06 23.13 -3.78
N ALA A 231 4.18 22.22 -3.37
CA ALA A 231 4.16 21.76 -1.98
C ALA A 231 5.42 20.98 -1.59
N PHE A 232 6.04 20.27 -2.53
CA PHE A 232 7.34 19.65 -2.28
C PHE A 232 8.42 20.69 -1.97
N VAL A 233 8.51 21.76 -2.77
CA VAL A 233 9.48 22.84 -2.54
C VAL A 233 9.18 23.53 -1.21
N ALA A 234 7.91 23.84 -0.94
CA ALA A 234 7.48 24.44 0.32
C ALA A 234 7.88 23.59 1.53
N LEU A 235 7.60 22.28 1.51
CA LEU A 235 8.03 21.35 2.54
C LEU A 235 9.55 21.28 2.64
N ALA A 236 10.27 21.24 1.53
CA ALA A 236 11.73 21.20 1.53
C ALA A 236 12.37 22.45 2.18
N LEU A 237 11.69 23.61 2.11
CA LEU A 237 12.10 24.85 2.79
C LEU A 237 11.69 24.85 4.28
N TRP A 238 10.51 24.31 4.59
CA TRP A 238 9.91 24.33 5.93
C TRP A 238 10.47 23.26 6.88
N LEU A 239 10.87 22.11 6.35
CA LEU A 239 11.16 20.89 7.11
C LEU A 239 12.32 21.05 8.12
N PRO A 240 13.47 21.69 7.81
CA PRO A 240 14.53 21.87 8.80
C PRO A 240 14.04 22.62 10.05
N GLN A 241 13.28 23.68 9.86
CA GLN A 241 12.72 24.45 10.97
C GLN A 241 11.68 23.64 11.75
N TYR A 242 10.80 22.93 11.05
CA TYR A 242 9.80 22.07 11.69
C TYR A 242 10.47 21.04 12.62
N LEU A 243 11.52 20.37 12.14
CA LEU A 243 12.26 19.37 12.92
C LEU A 243 12.93 19.97 14.17
N ILE A 244 13.50 21.17 14.05
CA ILE A 244 14.13 21.88 15.18
C ILE A 244 13.07 22.28 16.21
N LYS A 245 11.93 22.83 15.77
CA LYS A 245 10.93 23.41 16.67
C LYS A 245 9.97 22.40 17.29
N VAL A 246 9.60 21.35 16.56
CA VAL A 246 8.64 20.33 17.03
C VAL A 246 9.36 19.19 17.72
N TYR A 247 10.48 18.72 17.18
CA TYR A 247 11.18 17.53 17.67
C TYR A 247 12.49 17.84 18.41
N GLY A 248 12.86 19.11 18.57
CA GLY A 248 14.06 19.51 19.32
C GLY A 248 15.38 19.06 18.66
N VAL A 249 15.36 18.68 17.38
CA VAL A 249 16.53 18.18 16.67
C VAL A 249 17.51 19.32 16.40
N ASP A 250 18.82 19.08 16.53
CA ASP A 250 19.82 20.10 16.21
C ASP A 250 19.81 20.48 14.70
N ILE A 251 20.39 21.64 14.36
CA ILE A 251 20.38 22.17 12.99
C ILE A 251 21.08 21.25 11.97
N ARG A 252 22.08 20.49 12.40
CA ARG A 252 22.84 19.59 11.52
C ARG A 252 22.01 18.36 11.19
N ALA A 253 21.42 17.72 12.20
CA ALA A 253 20.54 16.57 12.04
C ALA A 253 19.24 16.94 11.31
N ALA A 254 18.64 18.11 11.60
CA ALA A 254 17.48 18.62 10.87
C ALA A 254 17.79 18.88 9.39
N GLY A 255 18.95 19.48 9.10
CA GLY A 255 19.46 19.65 7.74
C GLY A 255 19.66 18.30 7.02
N MET A 256 20.25 17.32 7.69
CA MET A 256 20.45 15.97 7.15
C MET A 256 19.13 15.26 6.83
N ILE A 257 18.18 15.21 7.77
CA ILE A 257 16.86 14.58 7.54
C ILE A 257 16.16 15.25 6.36
N ALA A 258 16.17 16.58 6.30
CA ALA A 258 15.57 17.32 5.19
C ALA A 258 16.31 17.12 3.85
N ALA A 259 17.63 16.86 3.88
CA ALA A 259 18.39 16.45 2.71
C ALA A 259 17.96 15.05 2.24
N PHE A 260 17.81 14.08 3.15
CA PHE A 260 17.31 12.74 2.84
C PHE A 260 15.85 12.72 2.37
N PHE A 261 15.04 13.73 2.71
CA PHE A 261 13.75 13.95 2.05
C PHE A 261 13.92 14.40 0.59
N SER A 262 14.91 15.25 0.31
CA SER A 262 15.09 15.93 -0.98
C SER A 262 15.82 15.08 -2.04
N VAL A 263 16.85 14.29 -1.65
CA VAL A 263 17.67 13.49 -2.59
C VAL A 263 16.85 12.40 -3.29
N PRO A 264 16.18 11.49 -2.57
CA PRO A 264 15.45 10.40 -3.22
C PRO A 264 14.29 10.96 -4.03
N ALA A 265 13.59 11.99 -3.54
CA ALA A 265 12.53 12.67 -4.27
C ALA A 265 13.02 13.36 -5.57
N SER A 266 14.32 13.61 -5.72
CA SER A 266 14.89 14.12 -6.97
C SER A 266 15.30 12.99 -7.91
N LEU A 267 15.89 11.91 -7.39
CA LEU A 267 16.27 10.71 -8.15
C LEU A 267 15.06 9.96 -8.69
N PHE A 268 14.04 9.75 -7.85
CA PHE A 268 12.83 9.03 -8.22
C PHE A 268 11.93 9.78 -9.20
N ARG A 269 12.22 11.06 -9.50
CA ARG A 269 11.55 11.76 -10.60
C ARG A 269 11.82 11.07 -11.94
N ALA A 270 13.07 10.66 -12.20
CA ALA A 270 13.41 9.92 -13.42
C ALA A 270 12.66 8.57 -13.48
N TYR A 271 12.59 7.88 -12.33
CA TYR A 271 11.82 6.65 -12.19
C TYR A 271 10.31 6.85 -12.41
N GLY A 272 9.75 7.97 -11.94
CA GLY A 272 8.37 8.36 -12.21
C GLY A 272 8.08 8.55 -13.69
N GLY A 273 9.04 9.04 -14.47
CA GLY A 273 8.97 9.11 -15.93
C GLY A 273 8.84 7.71 -16.53
N HIS A 274 9.74 6.81 -16.15
CA HIS A 274 9.70 5.40 -16.57
C HIS A 274 8.39 4.70 -16.17
N LEU A 275 7.92 4.86 -14.92
CA LEU A 275 6.63 4.32 -14.49
C LEU A 275 5.47 4.89 -15.31
N SER A 276 5.53 6.17 -15.68
CA SER A 276 4.52 6.80 -16.51
C SER A 276 4.59 6.30 -17.96
N ASP A 277 5.75 5.85 -18.43
CA ASP A 277 5.97 5.11 -19.69
C ASP A 277 5.37 3.72 -19.69
N VAL A 278 5.55 2.98 -18.59
CA VAL A 278 5.10 1.58 -18.49
C VAL A 278 3.62 1.46 -18.13
N TYR A 279 3.15 2.24 -17.16
CA TYR A 279 1.80 2.10 -16.58
C TYR A 279 0.84 3.21 -17.00
N GLY A 280 1.34 4.25 -17.66
CA GLY A 280 0.59 5.44 -18.04
C GLY A 280 0.59 6.52 -16.96
N ALA A 281 0.83 7.77 -17.36
CA ALA A 281 0.91 8.93 -16.47
C ALA A 281 -0.33 9.11 -15.59
N ARG A 282 -1.53 8.82 -16.11
CA ARG A 282 -2.79 8.92 -15.36
C ARG A 282 -2.81 8.01 -14.11
N ARG A 283 -2.34 6.76 -14.23
CA ARG A 283 -2.31 5.83 -13.08
C ARG A 283 -1.32 6.27 -12.02
N VAL A 284 -0.14 6.73 -12.45
CA VAL A 284 0.90 7.26 -11.54
C VAL A 284 0.38 8.49 -10.78
N MET A 285 -0.42 9.35 -11.43
CA MET A 285 -1.08 10.48 -10.77
C MET A 285 -2.10 10.04 -9.70
N TYR A 286 -2.90 8.99 -9.95
CA TYR A 286 -3.80 8.43 -8.93
C TYR A 286 -3.04 7.89 -7.73
N TRP A 287 -1.97 7.12 -7.94
CA TRP A 287 -1.13 6.64 -6.83
C TRP A 287 -0.54 7.80 -6.04
N THR A 288 -0.03 8.82 -6.75
CA THR A 288 0.54 10.00 -6.13
C THR A 288 -0.46 10.68 -5.20
N PHE A 289 -1.65 10.99 -5.69
CA PHE A 289 -2.63 11.71 -4.89
C PHE A 289 -3.25 10.86 -3.78
N LEU A 290 -3.54 9.57 -4.01
CA LEU A 290 -4.09 8.70 -2.97
C LEU A 290 -3.11 8.57 -1.78
N VAL A 291 -1.83 8.30 -2.07
CA VAL A 291 -0.82 8.20 -1.01
C VAL A 291 -0.58 9.56 -0.38
N SER A 292 -0.58 10.64 -1.16
CA SER A 292 -0.40 11.98 -0.61
C SER A 292 -1.55 12.38 0.33
N VAL A 293 -2.80 12.04 0.01
CA VAL A 293 -3.97 12.25 0.88
C VAL A 293 -3.81 11.45 2.17
N ALA A 294 -3.43 10.17 2.09
CA ALA A 294 -3.23 9.35 3.29
C ALA A 294 -2.09 9.88 4.17
N ALA A 295 -0.94 10.20 3.57
CA ALA A 295 0.23 10.69 4.29
C ALA A 295 -0.02 12.07 4.92
N THR A 296 -0.63 13.00 4.17
CA THR A 296 -0.95 14.33 4.70
C THR A 296 -2.04 14.29 5.76
N PHE A 297 -3.02 13.37 5.65
CA PHE A 297 -4.01 13.14 6.71
C PHE A 297 -3.35 12.71 8.02
N VAL A 298 -2.45 11.72 7.97
CA VAL A 298 -1.73 11.25 9.17
C VAL A 298 -0.86 12.38 9.75
N LEU A 299 -0.14 13.13 8.92
CA LEU A 299 0.70 14.26 9.36
C LEU A 299 -0.10 15.47 9.87
N SER A 300 -1.37 15.57 9.49
CA SER A 300 -2.24 16.71 9.86
C SER A 300 -2.70 16.65 11.31
N TYR A 301 -2.57 15.49 11.97
CA TYR A 301 -3.09 15.29 13.32
C TYR A 301 -2.14 15.93 14.37
N PRO A 302 -2.58 16.96 15.11
CA PRO A 302 -1.76 17.57 16.15
C PRO A 302 -1.59 16.63 17.35
N PRO A 303 -0.52 16.80 18.15
CA PRO A 303 -0.44 16.21 19.48
C PRO A 303 -1.70 16.61 20.27
N THR A 304 -2.51 15.63 20.66
CA THR A 304 -3.82 15.91 21.23
C THR A 304 -4.09 15.01 22.43
N ASP A 305 -4.48 15.66 23.54
CA ASP A 305 -5.07 15.01 24.70
C ASP A 305 -6.57 14.88 24.49
N TYR A 306 -7.05 13.66 24.33
CA TYR A 306 -8.46 13.35 24.24
C TYR A 306 -9.02 13.04 25.60
N VAL A 307 -10.09 13.74 25.99
CA VAL A 307 -10.87 13.39 27.19
C VAL A 307 -12.28 13.03 26.74
N VAL A 308 -12.60 11.74 26.77
CA VAL A 308 -13.92 11.21 26.42
C VAL A 308 -14.73 11.06 27.70
N GLN A 309 -15.85 11.79 27.81
CA GLN A 309 -16.76 11.67 28.95
C GLN A 309 -17.52 10.35 28.88
N GLY A 310 -17.07 9.36 29.66
CA GLY A 310 -17.72 8.06 29.78
C GLY A 310 -18.72 8.03 30.94
N VAL A 311 -19.62 7.04 30.90
CA VAL A 311 -20.63 6.81 31.96
C VAL A 311 -19.98 6.53 33.33
N ASN A 312 -18.76 5.99 33.33
CA ASN A 312 -17.99 5.68 34.55
C ASN A 312 -16.89 6.72 34.85
N GLY A 313 -16.92 7.88 34.18
CA GLY A 313 -15.92 8.94 34.33
C GLY A 313 -15.17 9.28 33.02
N PRO A 314 -14.31 10.32 33.06
CA PRO A 314 -13.53 10.76 31.91
C PRO A 314 -12.42 9.75 31.56
N ILE A 315 -12.37 9.33 30.30
CA ILE A 315 -11.30 8.51 29.72
C ILE A 315 -10.35 9.46 28.99
N ALA A 316 -9.17 9.68 29.56
CA ALA A 316 -8.14 10.53 28.96
C ALA A 316 -7.10 9.69 28.18
N PHE A 317 -6.69 10.11 26.99
CA PHE A 317 -5.58 9.51 26.25
C PHE A 317 -4.81 10.55 25.42
N HIS A 318 -3.49 10.40 25.34
CA HIS A 318 -2.61 11.26 24.56
C HIS A 318 -2.23 10.61 23.23
N ALA A 319 -2.36 11.34 22.12
CA ALA A 319 -1.97 10.88 20.80
C ALA A 319 -0.97 11.86 20.16
N GLU A 320 0.25 11.41 19.91
CA GLU A 320 1.32 12.19 19.26
C GLU A 320 2.10 11.34 18.24
N MET A 321 2.59 11.99 17.18
CA MET A 321 3.44 11.36 16.17
C MET A 321 4.92 11.59 16.47
N GLY A 322 5.65 10.53 16.84
CA GLY A 322 7.09 10.59 17.08
C GLY A 322 7.94 10.88 15.83
N LEU A 323 9.18 11.32 16.04
CA LEU A 323 10.13 11.77 14.99
C LEU A 323 10.35 10.75 13.86
N ILE A 324 10.46 9.46 14.20
CA ILE A 324 10.68 8.39 13.21
C ILE A 324 9.45 8.22 12.32
N GLY A 325 8.26 8.14 12.95
CA GLY A 325 6.99 8.03 12.23
C GLY A 325 6.77 9.21 11.29
N PHE A 326 7.06 10.42 11.77
CA PHE A 326 7.03 11.64 10.96
C PHE A 326 7.98 11.57 9.77
N THR A 327 9.25 11.21 10.01
CA THR A 327 10.29 11.15 8.97
C THR A 327 9.92 10.14 7.88
N VAL A 328 9.47 8.94 8.26
CA VAL A 328 9.02 7.91 7.30
C VAL A 328 7.84 8.41 6.48
N THR A 329 6.82 8.98 7.11
CA THR A 329 5.62 9.46 6.42
C THR A 329 5.93 10.62 5.46
N VAL A 330 6.76 11.58 5.87
CA VAL A 330 7.20 12.68 5.01
C VAL A 330 8.05 12.17 3.84
N PHE A 331 8.86 11.13 4.03
CA PHE A 331 9.65 10.55 2.93
C PHE A 331 8.77 9.82 1.92
N ILE A 332 7.76 9.07 2.39
CA ILE A 332 6.74 8.46 1.52
C ILE A 332 6.02 9.55 0.71
N LEU A 333 5.60 10.63 1.37
CA LEU A 333 4.98 11.77 0.70
C LEU A 333 5.90 12.36 -0.37
N GLY A 334 7.17 12.63 -0.04
CA GLY A 334 8.17 13.17 -0.96
C GLY A 334 8.44 12.26 -2.16
N PHE A 335 8.49 10.94 -1.94
CA PHE A 335 8.63 9.93 -2.99
C PHE A 335 7.48 9.98 -3.99
N PHE A 336 6.23 9.95 -3.52
CA PHE A 336 5.07 9.98 -4.41
C PHE A 336 4.92 11.33 -5.12
N MET A 337 5.20 12.44 -4.42
CA MET A 337 5.30 13.76 -5.06
C MET A 337 6.33 13.76 -6.20
N ALA A 338 7.47 13.07 -6.05
CA ALA A 338 8.46 12.93 -7.11
C ALA A 338 7.92 12.21 -8.36
N LEU A 339 7.17 11.13 -8.16
CA LEU A 339 6.55 10.39 -9.26
C LEU A 339 5.52 11.24 -9.99
N GLY A 340 4.68 11.96 -9.23
CA GLY A 340 3.67 12.87 -9.78
C GLY A 340 4.27 13.99 -10.62
N LYS A 341 5.43 14.56 -10.22
CA LYS A 341 6.11 15.59 -11.01
C LYS A 341 6.42 15.12 -12.43
N ALA A 342 6.86 13.86 -12.57
CA ALA A 342 7.18 13.28 -13.87
C ALA A 342 5.91 12.93 -14.67
N ALA A 343 4.88 12.41 -13.99
CA ALA A 343 3.62 12.07 -14.62
C ALA A 343 2.90 13.30 -15.21
N VAL A 344 2.88 14.44 -14.51
CA VAL A 344 2.34 15.70 -15.05
C VAL A 344 3.11 16.13 -16.31
N PHE A 345 4.44 16.16 -16.25
CA PHE A 345 5.26 16.58 -17.39
C PHE A 345 5.16 15.63 -18.58
N LYS A 346 4.80 14.37 -18.36
CA LYS A 346 4.53 13.42 -19.43
C LYS A 346 3.21 13.71 -20.16
N HIS A 347 2.20 14.27 -19.49
CA HIS A 347 0.94 14.62 -20.16
C HIS A 347 1.09 15.78 -21.15
N ILE A 348 1.97 16.74 -20.86
CA ILE A 348 2.12 17.97 -21.67
C ILE A 348 2.41 17.68 -23.16
N PRO A 349 3.43 16.90 -23.55
CA PRO A 349 3.70 16.62 -24.97
C PRO A 349 2.64 15.73 -25.63
N VAL A 350 1.87 14.97 -24.86
CA VAL A 350 0.78 14.13 -25.39
C VAL A 350 -0.43 14.98 -25.77
N TYR A 351 -0.79 15.96 -24.96
CA TYR A 351 -1.95 16.83 -25.20
C TYR A 351 -1.60 18.06 -26.07
N TYR A 352 -0.34 18.54 -26.01
CA TYR A 352 0.10 19.77 -26.67
C TYR A 352 1.45 19.60 -27.39
N PRO A 353 1.57 18.68 -28.37
CA PRO A 353 2.85 18.36 -29.03
C PRO A 353 3.51 19.56 -29.73
N GLY A 354 2.72 20.53 -30.22
CA GLY A 354 3.22 21.74 -30.86
C GLY A 354 3.58 22.89 -29.92
N ASN A 355 3.22 22.80 -28.63
CA ASN A 355 3.33 23.89 -27.66
C ASN A 355 3.92 23.44 -26.30
N VAL A 356 4.82 22.45 -26.32
CA VAL A 356 5.39 21.83 -25.11
C VAL A 356 6.16 22.85 -24.26
N GLY A 357 6.91 23.76 -24.89
CA GLY A 357 7.68 24.81 -24.21
C GLY A 357 6.77 25.78 -23.44
N SER A 358 5.72 26.29 -24.08
CA SER A 358 4.81 27.26 -23.49
C SER A 358 3.93 26.67 -22.40
N VAL A 359 3.32 25.50 -22.65
CA VAL A 359 2.49 24.80 -21.65
C VAL A 359 3.34 24.28 -20.50
N GLY A 360 4.52 23.71 -20.79
CA GLY A 360 5.49 23.28 -19.78
C GLY A 360 6.03 24.44 -18.93
N GLY A 361 6.28 25.58 -19.55
CA GLY A 361 6.71 26.81 -18.89
C GLY A 361 5.64 27.35 -17.92
N LEU A 362 4.37 27.41 -18.34
CA LEU A 362 3.28 27.86 -17.48
C LEU A 362 2.98 26.88 -16.35
N VAL A 363 2.84 25.59 -16.65
CA VAL A 363 2.63 24.55 -15.63
C VAL A 363 3.77 24.59 -14.62
N GLY A 364 5.01 24.77 -15.11
CA GLY A 364 6.20 24.96 -14.29
C GLY A 364 6.18 26.27 -13.47
N MET A 365 5.68 27.37 -14.00
CA MET A 365 5.50 28.64 -13.29
C MET A 365 4.48 28.49 -12.15
N ILE A 366 3.28 28.00 -12.44
CA ILE A 366 2.21 27.83 -11.44
C ILE A 366 2.63 26.81 -10.37
N GLY A 367 3.29 25.72 -10.79
CA GLY A 367 3.87 24.78 -9.83
C GLY A 367 4.90 25.43 -8.92
N GLY A 368 5.76 26.29 -9.47
CA GLY A 368 6.73 27.05 -8.70
C GLY A 368 6.07 28.06 -7.74
N LEU A 369 4.98 28.73 -8.15
CA LEU A 369 4.21 29.62 -7.27
C LEU A 369 3.68 28.90 -6.03
N GLY A 370 3.42 27.59 -6.09
CA GLY A 370 3.10 26.81 -4.89
C GLY A 370 4.23 26.82 -3.85
N GLY A 371 5.49 26.79 -4.27
CA GLY A 371 6.63 26.92 -3.38
C GLY A 371 6.85 28.32 -2.80
N PHE A 372 6.18 29.35 -3.34
CA PHE A 372 6.15 30.71 -2.79
C PHE A 372 4.95 30.90 -1.85
N ILE A 373 3.74 30.54 -2.30
CA ILE A 373 2.49 30.75 -1.57
C ILE A 373 2.45 29.87 -0.32
N LEU A 374 2.80 28.59 -0.43
CA LEU A 374 2.60 27.65 0.67
C LEU A 374 3.42 27.95 1.92
N PRO A 375 4.72 28.32 1.87
CA PRO A 375 5.45 28.71 3.08
C PRO A 375 4.85 29.92 3.80
N ILE A 376 4.31 30.89 3.05
CA ILE A 376 3.62 32.05 3.62
C ILE A 376 2.36 31.59 4.35
N VAL A 377 1.56 30.73 3.70
CA VAL A 377 0.33 30.21 4.30
C VAL A 377 0.65 29.26 5.47
N PHE A 378 1.76 28.51 5.44
CA PHE A 378 2.21 27.69 6.56
C PHE A 378 2.54 28.56 7.78
N GLY A 379 3.28 29.66 7.56
CA GLY A 379 3.57 30.64 8.60
C GLY A 379 2.30 31.33 9.12
N LEU A 380 1.41 31.76 8.23
CA LEU A 380 0.14 32.41 8.59
C LEU A 380 -0.78 31.47 9.37
N LEU A 381 -0.94 30.22 8.93
CA LEU A 381 -1.75 29.24 9.63
C LEU A 381 -1.16 28.90 10.99
N LEU A 382 0.17 28.80 11.11
CA LEU A 382 0.83 28.61 12.39
C LEU A 382 0.62 29.82 13.32
N ASP A 383 0.80 31.04 12.81
CA ASP A 383 0.59 32.28 13.57
C ASP A 383 -0.88 32.43 14.04
N LEU A 384 -1.86 32.00 13.23
CA LEU A 384 -3.29 32.08 13.56
C LEU A 384 -3.81 30.94 14.44
N THR A 385 -3.36 29.71 14.19
CA THR A 385 -3.89 28.50 14.87
C THR A 385 -3.04 28.08 16.07
N GLY A 386 -1.78 28.48 16.13
CA GLY A 386 -0.80 27.96 17.09
C GLY A 386 -0.36 26.52 16.82
N LEU A 387 -0.82 25.88 15.73
CA LEU A 387 -0.55 24.47 15.44
C LEU A 387 0.49 24.30 14.34
N TRP A 388 1.60 23.61 14.66
CA TRP A 388 2.63 23.26 13.67
C TRP A 388 2.11 22.33 12.56
N THR A 389 1.13 21.47 12.87
CA THR A 389 0.54 20.53 11.90
C THR A 389 -0.43 21.17 10.91
N SER A 390 -0.78 22.45 11.10
CA SER A 390 -1.69 23.19 10.21
C SER A 390 -1.21 23.25 8.75
N CYS A 391 0.11 23.22 8.52
CA CYS A 391 0.68 23.13 7.18
C CYS A 391 0.27 21.81 6.48
N PHE A 392 0.24 20.69 7.20
CA PHE A 392 -0.19 19.39 6.66
C PHE A 392 -1.71 19.30 6.48
N MET A 393 -2.49 19.96 7.34
CA MET A 393 -3.94 20.10 7.13
C MET A 393 -4.25 20.80 5.80
N LEU A 394 -3.55 21.90 5.49
CA LEU A 394 -3.67 22.58 4.21
C LEU A 394 -3.27 21.67 3.04
N LEU A 395 -2.14 20.97 3.16
CA LEU A 395 -1.70 20.05 2.11
C LEU A 395 -2.67 18.89 1.89
N PHE A 396 -3.30 18.39 2.95
CA PHE A 396 -4.36 17.38 2.87
C PHE A 396 -5.54 17.89 2.05
N LEU A 397 -6.04 19.09 2.33
CA LEU A 397 -7.13 19.70 1.58
C LEU A 397 -6.78 19.91 0.09
N ILE A 398 -5.56 20.38 -0.20
CA ILE A 398 -5.09 20.58 -1.59
C ILE A 398 -4.97 19.22 -2.30
N ALA A 399 -4.42 18.21 -1.64
CA ALA A 399 -4.27 16.86 -2.20
C ALA A 399 -5.64 16.22 -2.48
N LEU A 400 -6.57 16.31 -1.53
CA LEU A 400 -7.91 15.77 -1.64
C LEU A 400 -8.73 16.49 -2.72
N GLY A 401 -8.64 17.82 -2.78
CA GLY A 401 -9.24 18.63 -3.84
C GLY A 401 -8.68 18.26 -5.22
N SER A 402 -7.36 18.11 -5.33
CA SER A 402 -6.70 17.71 -6.58
C SER A 402 -7.11 16.29 -7.02
N LEU A 403 -7.20 15.34 -6.09
CA LEU A 403 -7.66 13.97 -6.35
C LEU A 403 -9.10 13.95 -6.85
N THR A 404 -9.98 14.64 -6.12
CA THR A 404 -11.42 14.72 -6.42
C THR A 404 -11.65 15.34 -7.78
N TRP A 405 -11.03 16.50 -8.04
CA TRP A 405 -11.12 17.18 -9.33
C TRP A 405 -10.58 16.32 -10.47
N MET A 406 -9.44 15.65 -10.26
CA MET A 406 -8.88 14.73 -11.25
C MET A 406 -9.82 13.55 -11.54
N HIS A 407 -10.44 12.98 -10.51
CA HIS A 407 -11.34 11.84 -10.66
C HIS A 407 -12.57 12.19 -11.48
N PHE A 408 -13.25 13.30 -11.13
CA PHE A 408 -14.42 13.75 -11.87
C PHE A 408 -14.09 14.13 -13.31
N ALA A 409 -12.98 14.84 -13.52
CA ALA A 409 -12.59 15.24 -14.87
C ALA A 409 -12.20 14.04 -15.75
N VAL A 410 -11.61 12.99 -15.18
CA VAL A 410 -11.34 11.74 -15.90
C VAL A 410 -12.64 11.01 -16.24
N ARG A 411 -13.57 10.91 -15.29
CA ARG A 411 -14.89 10.28 -15.54
C ARG A 411 -15.68 11.01 -16.60
N HIS A 412 -15.69 12.33 -16.58
CA HIS A 412 -16.38 13.14 -17.59
C HIS A 412 -15.81 12.91 -18.99
N MET A 413 -14.48 12.92 -19.14
CA MET A 413 -13.82 12.60 -20.42
C MET A 413 -14.09 11.16 -20.88
N GLU A 414 -14.16 10.19 -19.96
CA GLU A 414 -14.49 8.80 -20.29
C GLU A 414 -15.97 8.63 -20.69
N GLN A 415 -16.87 9.42 -20.11
CA GLN A 415 -18.29 9.46 -20.46
C GLN A 415 -18.54 10.09 -21.83
N GLU A 416 -17.89 11.22 -22.14
CA GLU A 416 -17.98 11.85 -23.47
C GLU A 416 -17.45 10.92 -24.57
N ALA A 417 -16.28 10.28 -24.33
CA ALA A 417 -15.71 9.31 -25.26
C ALA A 417 -16.53 8.01 -25.39
N ALA A 418 -17.28 7.64 -24.34
CA ALA A 418 -18.21 6.51 -24.41
C ALA A 418 -19.52 6.89 -25.13
N GLY A 419 -19.98 8.14 -24.99
CA GLY A 419 -21.16 8.68 -25.66
C GLY A 419 -21.02 8.73 -27.18
N GLU A 420 -19.86 9.14 -27.70
CA GLU A 420 -19.56 9.08 -29.15
C GLU A 420 -19.57 7.63 -29.67
N LYS A 421 -19.01 6.67 -28.92
CA LYS A 421 -18.98 5.24 -29.31
C LYS A 421 -20.32 4.51 -29.18
N LEU A 422 -21.24 5.02 -28.37
CA LEU A 422 -22.59 4.48 -28.22
C LEU A 422 -23.53 4.97 -29.34
N GLY A 423 -23.22 6.11 -29.97
CA GLY A 423 -23.96 6.63 -31.13
C GLY A 423 -23.67 5.90 -32.45
N GLU A 424 -22.57 5.15 -32.53
CA GLU A 424 -22.16 4.40 -33.74
C GLU A 424 -22.70 2.95 -33.77
N LEU A 425 -23.48 2.51 -32.77
CA LEU A 425 -24.02 1.15 -32.72
C LEU A 425 -25.51 1.14 -33.12
N PRO A 426 -25.90 0.43 -34.19
CA PRO A 426 -27.32 0.23 -34.48
C PRO A 426 -27.94 -0.74 -33.46
N SER A 427 -29.17 -0.44 -33.04
CA SER A 427 -29.93 -1.24 -32.09
C SER A 427 -30.49 -2.53 -32.73
N PHE A 428 -30.07 -3.67 -32.17
CA PHE A 428 -30.40 -5.08 -32.43
C PHE A 428 -31.74 -5.40 -33.10
N PRO A 429 -31.73 -6.33 -34.08
CA PRO A 429 -32.23 -7.71 -33.82
C PRO A 429 -31.32 -8.89 -34.25
N GLU A 430 -30.45 -8.73 -35.24
CA GLU A 430 -29.60 -9.82 -35.76
C GLU A 430 -28.10 -9.62 -35.45
N MET A 431 -27.68 -9.67 -34.18
CA MET A 431 -26.27 -10.00 -33.85
C MET A 431 -25.91 -11.46 -34.26
N GLN A 432 -26.31 -11.90 -35.45
CA GLN A 432 -25.97 -13.17 -36.06
C GLN A 432 -24.96 -12.90 -37.18
N GLY A 433 -23.76 -13.48 -37.04
CA GLY A 433 -22.70 -13.44 -38.07
C GLY A 433 -21.48 -12.56 -37.76
N MET A 434 -21.19 -12.29 -36.49
CA MET A 434 -20.09 -11.41 -36.07
C MET A 434 -18.70 -11.83 -36.61
N GLU A 435 -18.00 -10.88 -37.26
CA GLU A 435 -16.56 -10.71 -37.06
C GLU A 435 -16.28 -9.43 -36.26
N LYS A 436 -15.47 -9.58 -35.20
CA LYS A 436 -15.10 -8.49 -34.29
C LYS A 436 -13.89 -7.74 -34.83
N GLY A 437 -14.11 -6.54 -35.36
CA GLY A 437 -13.07 -5.61 -35.78
C GLY A 437 -12.29 -5.00 -34.60
N GLY A 438 -11.07 -5.49 -34.39
CA GLY A 438 -9.85 -4.71 -34.15
C GLY A 438 -9.86 -3.62 -33.07
N LEU A 439 -9.77 -4.00 -31.79
CA LEU A 439 -9.21 -3.11 -30.77
C LEU A 439 -7.69 -3.03 -30.94
N LYS A 440 -7.18 -1.84 -31.29
CA LYS A 440 -5.75 -1.53 -31.35
C LYS A 440 -5.06 -1.95 -30.05
N ALA A 441 -4.05 -2.82 -30.19
CA ALA A 441 -3.26 -3.37 -29.12
C ALA A 441 -2.60 -2.26 -28.28
N VAL A 442 -2.96 -2.21 -27.00
CA VAL A 442 -2.16 -1.55 -25.97
C VAL A 442 -0.83 -2.32 -25.89
N LYS A 443 0.30 -1.61 -25.94
CA LYS A 443 1.65 -2.19 -25.78
C LYS A 443 1.65 -3.16 -24.59
N GLU A 444 2.17 -4.37 -24.83
CA GLU A 444 2.28 -5.43 -23.83
C GLU A 444 3.01 -4.91 -22.58
N SER A 445 2.26 -4.70 -21.50
CA SER A 445 2.86 -4.55 -20.18
C SER A 445 3.16 -5.96 -19.67
N HIS A 446 4.42 -6.26 -19.34
CA HIS A 446 4.78 -7.55 -18.72
C HIS A 446 3.99 -7.87 -17.44
N ALA A 447 3.35 -6.86 -16.82
CA ALA A 447 2.52 -7.03 -15.64
C ALA A 447 1.13 -7.60 -15.95
N VAL A 448 0.57 -7.38 -17.14
CA VAL A 448 -0.77 -7.85 -17.53
C VAL A 448 -0.64 -8.89 -18.63
N LEU A 449 -1.03 -10.13 -18.32
CA LEU A 449 -1.03 -11.25 -19.24
C LEU A 449 -2.27 -11.15 -20.14
N THR A 450 -2.05 -10.80 -21.41
CA THR A 450 -3.08 -10.72 -22.45
C THR A 450 -3.33 -12.07 -23.12
N ASP A 451 -2.28 -12.85 -23.38
CA ASP A 451 -2.34 -14.26 -23.78
C ASP A 451 -2.03 -15.17 -22.57
N TRP A 452 -3.07 -15.81 -22.03
CA TRP A 452 -2.96 -16.75 -20.92
C TRP A 452 -3.79 -18.01 -21.18
N ARG A 453 -3.11 -19.07 -21.64
CA ARG A 453 -3.71 -20.36 -22.01
C ARG A 453 -3.19 -21.49 -21.12
N PRO A 454 -3.50 -21.52 -19.81
CA PRO A 454 -2.93 -22.50 -18.89
C PRO A 454 -3.31 -23.94 -19.22
N GLN A 455 -4.39 -24.17 -20.00
CA GLN A 455 -4.82 -25.51 -20.41
C GLN A 455 -4.07 -26.06 -21.62
N ASP A 456 -3.29 -25.23 -22.34
CA ASP A 456 -2.48 -25.65 -23.48
C ASP A 456 -1.14 -26.22 -22.95
N PRO A 457 -0.85 -27.53 -23.16
CA PRO A 457 0.34 -28.17 -22.61
C PRO A 457 1.66 -27.53 -23.07
N VAL A 458 1.73 -27.07 -24.33
CA VAL A 458 2.94 -26.48 -24.90
C VAL A 458 3.19 -25.12 -24.25
N PHE A 459 2.16 -24.27 -24.21
CA PHE A 459 2.24 -22.99 -23.51
C PHE A 459 2.58 -23.15 -22.02
N TRP A 460 2.01 -24.17 -21.36
CA TRP A 460 2.22 -24.41 -19.94
C TRP A 460 3.67 -24.74 -19.62
N GLU A 461 4.30 -25.67 -20.35
CA GLU A 461 5.69 -26.04 -20.09
C GLU A 461 6.69 -24.94 -20.49
N GLU A 462 6.45 -24.23 -21.60
CA GLU A 462 7.38 -23.18 -22.06
C GLU A 462 7.31 -21.89 -21.23
N LYS A 463 6.11 -21.48 -20.80
CA LYS A 463 5.89 -20.13 -20.21
C LYS A 463 4.95 -20.13 -19.00
N GLY A 464 3.80 -20.78 -19.09
CA GLY A 464 2.72 -20.69 -18.09
C GLY A 464 3.15 -21.14 -16.69
N ARG A 465 3.82 -22.28 -16.60
CA ARG A 465 4.21 -22.91 -15.32
C ARG A 465 5.15 -22.05 -14.49
N LYS A 466 6.13 -21.39 -15.13
CA LYS A 466 7.08 -20.48 -14.46
C LYS A 466 6.36 -19.26 -13.87
N ILE A 467 5.45 -18.67 -14.63
CA ILE A 467 4.67 -17.49 -14.20
C ILE A 467 3.71 -17.86 -13.07
N ALA A 468 3.00 -18.99 -13.20
CA ALA A 468 2.07 -19.46 -12.18
C ALA A 468 2.77 -19.78 -10.85
N ARG A 469 3.92 -20.48 -10.89
CA ARG A 469 4.73 -20.76 -9.71
C ARG A 469 5.25 -19.48 -9.05
N ARG A 470 5.70 -18.49 -9.81
CA ARG A 470 6.11 -17.19 -9.26
C ARG A 470 4.97 -16.52 -8.50
N ASN A 471 3.78 -16.46 -9.11
CA ASN A 471 2.61 -15.85 -8.47
C ASN A 471 2.19 -16.61 -7.20
N LEU A 472 2.24 -17.95 -7.22
CA LEU A 472 1.96 -18.79 -6.06
C LEU A 472 2.94 -18.52 -4.91
N TRP A 473 4.24 -18.53 -5.18
CA TRP A 473 5.28 -18.33 -4.17
C TRP A 473 5.36 -16.90 -3.63
N LEU A 474 4.79 -15.92 -4.33
CA LEU A 474 4.59 -14.56 -3.81
C LEU A 474 3.31 -14.43 -2.99
N SER A 475 2.24 -15.12 -3.40
CA SER A 475 0.97 -15.16 -2.67
C SER A 475 1.09 -15.86 -1.31
N ILE A 476 1.89 -16.93 -1.20
CA ILE A 476 2.03 -17.71 0.04
C ILE A 476 2.54 -16.84 1.21
N PRO A 477 3.68 -16.12 1.13
CA PRO A 477 4.14 -15.25 2.20
C PRO A 477 3.14 -14.15 2.56
N ALA A 478 2.49 -13.56 1.56
CA ALA A 478 1.47 -12.52 1.77
C ALA A 478 0.28 -13.07 2.57
N LEU A 479 -0.19 -14.26 2.21
CA LEU A 479 -1.29 -14.92 2.90
C LEU A 479 -0.88 -15.39 4.30
N LEU A 480 0.33 -15.92 4.46
CA LEU A 480 0.89 -16.30 5.77
C LEU A 480 0.91 -15.11 6.73
N LEU A 481 1.42 -13.96 6.29
CA LEU A 481 1.42 -12.72 7.08
C LEU A 481 0.01 -12.23 7.37
N SER A 482 -0.93 -12.43 6.44
CA SER A 482 -2.33 -12.10 6.65
C SER A 482 -2.93 -12.92 7.81
N PHE A 483 -2.68 -14.23 7.88
CA PHE A 483 -3.11 -15.05 9.02
C PHE A 483 -2.38 -14.72 10.32
N ALA A 484 -1.10 -14.37 10.25
CA ALA A 484 -0.33 -13.95 11.41
C ALA A 484 -0.92 -12.69 12.06
N VAL A 485 -1.14 -11.64 11.25
CA VAL A 485 -1.77 -10.39 11.73
C VAL A 485 -3.20 -10.62 12.16
N TRP A 486 -3.97 -11.45 11.45
CA TRP A 486 -5.34 -11.78 11.81
C TRP A 486 -5.45 -12.38 13.22
N GLN A 487 -4.49 -13.24 13.59
CA GLN A 487 -4.48 -13.97 14.86
C GLN A 487 -3.52 -13.40 15.92
N VAL A 488 -2.94 -12.22 15.71
CA VAL A 488 -1.98 -11.62 16.65
C VAL A 488 -2.56 -11.45 18.06
N TRP A 489 -3.84 -11.11 18.14
CA TRP A 489 -4.56 -10.95 19.41
C TRP A 489 -4.66 -12.24 20.22
N SER A 490 -4.57 -13.42 19.60
CA SER A 490 -4.55 -14.69 20.34
C SER A 490 -3.39 -14.80 21.33
N VAL A 491 -2.29 -14.08 21.09
CA VAL A 491 -1.12 -14.03 21.98
C VAL A 491 -1.13 -12.78 22.86
N VAL A 492 -1.43 -11.62 22.26
CA VAL A 492 -1.34 -10.32 22.93
C VAL A 492 -2.25 -10.26 24.16
N VAL A 493 -3.50 -10.73 24.04
CA VAL A 493 -4.48 -10.65 25.15
C VAL A 493 -4.05 -11.44 26.39
N ALA A 494 -3.27 -12.51 26.22
CA ALA A 494 -2.74 -13.30 27.34
C ALA A 494 -1.59 -12.60 28.08
N LYS A 495 -1.04 -11.52 27.51
CA LYS A 495 0.11 -10.76 28.05
C LYS A 495 -0.24 -9.34 28.48
N LEU A 496 -1.36 -8.77 28.01
CA LEU A 496 -1.82 -7.43 28.41
C LEU A 496 -1.83 -7.23 29.93
N PRO A 497 -2.34 -8.15 30.77
CA PRO A 497 -2.34 -7.94 32.22
C PRO A 497 -0.95 -7.83 32.84
N LEU A 498 0.07 -8.47 32.23
CA LEU A 498 1.43 -8.42 32.75
C LEU A 498 2.08 -7.05 32.57
N VAL A 499 1.65 -6.28 31.57
CA VAL A 499 2.20 -4.93 31.30
C VAL A 499 1.32 -3.82 31.88
N GLY A 500 0.32 -4.14 32.72
CA GLY A 500 -0.45 -3.16 33.48
C GLY A 500 -1.89 -2.92 33.01
N PHE A 501 -2.35 -3.55 31.93
CA PHE A 501 -3.76 -3.42 31.50
C PHE A 501 -4.70 -4.18 32.44
N THR A 502 -5.75 -3.52 32.94
CA THR A 502 -6.72 -4.10 33.89
C THR A 502 -8.05 -4.47 33.24
N PHE A 503 -8.02 -5.21 32.14
CA PHE A 503 -9.25 -5.64 31.44
C PHE A 503 -9.86 -6.91 32.06
N THR A 504 -11.18 -7.04 31.97
CA THR A 504 -11.89 -8.25 32.39
C THR A 504 -11.61 -9.42 31.44
N THR A 505 -11.81 -10.65 31.91
CA THR A 505 -11.67 -11.85 31.07
C THR A 505 -12.54 -11.78 29.82
N ASP A 506 -13.77 -11.28 29.92
CA ASP A 506 -14.65 -11.14 28.75
C ASP A 506 -14.11 -10.10 27.76
N GLN A 507 -13.56 -8.99 28.24
CA GLN A 507 -12.91 -7.98 27.39
C GLN A 507 -11.70 -8.57 26.63
N LEU A 508 -10.88 -9.39 27.30
CA LEU A 508 -9.77 -10.07 26.64
C LEU A 508 -10.25 -11.05 25.56
N PHE A 509 -11.32 -11.81 25.80
CA PHE A 509 -11.92 -12.67 24.78
C PHE A 509 -12.55 -11.90 23.63
N TRP A 510 -13.13 -10.72 23.88
CA TRP A 510 -13.62 -9.82 22.83
C TRP A 510 -12.52 -9.36 21.88
N LEU A 511 -11.36 -8.95 22.43
CA LEU A 511 -10.20 -8.57 21.61
C LEU A 511 -9.69 -9.74 20.75
N ALA A 512 -9.71 -10.97 21.28
CA ALA A 512 -9.37 -12.16 20.51
C ALA A 512 -10.43 -12.51 19.44
N ALA A 513 -11.70 -12.18 19.66
CA ALA A 513 -12.83 -12.54 18.80
C ALA A 513 -13.05 -11.56 17.62
N LEU A 514 -12.87 -10.26 17.84
CA LEU A 514 -13.19 -9.20 16.87
C LEU A 514 -12.50 -9.29 15.50
N PRO A 515 -11.22 -9.71 15.40
CA PRO A 515 -10.60 -9.93 14.11
C PRO A 515 -11.39 -10.94 13.28
N GLY A 516 -12.00 -11.94 13.93
CA GLY A 516 -12.87 -12.93 13.29
C GLY A 516 -14.10 -12.32 12.63
N LEU A 517 -14.77 -11.38 13.32
CA LEU A 517 -16.00 -10.73 12.85
C LEU A 517 -15.76 -9.87 11.60
N SER A 518 -14.76 -9.00 11.69
CA SER A 518 -14.35 -8.10 10.61
C SER A 518 -13.77 -8.90 9.43
N GLY A 519 -12.90 -9.87 9.70
CA GLY A 519 -12.31 -10.73 8.68
C GLY A 519 -13.34 -11.55 7.91
N ALA A 520 -14.31 -12.16 8.59
CA ALA A 520 -15.39 -12.89 7.94
C ALA A 520 -16.24 -12.00 7.02
N THR A 521 -16.62 -10.81 7.52
CA THR A 521 -17.37 -9.82 6.75
C THR A 521 -16.61 -9.38 5.49
N LEU A 522 -15.34 -9.02 5.63
CA LEU A 522 -14.50 -8.56 4.51
C LEU A 522 -14.26 -9.66 3.48
N ARG A 523 -14.16 -10.91 3.91
CA ARG A 523 -13.95 -12.09 3.05
C ARG A 523 -15.08 -12.29 2.04
N ILE A 524 -16.31 -11.86 2.36
CA ILE A 524 -17.44 -11.83 1.42
C ILE A 524 -17.13 -10.90 0.26
N PHE A 525 -16.54 -9.73 0.52
CA PHE A 525 -16.29 -8.71 -0.50
C PHE A 525 -14.98 -8.93 -1.26
N TYR A 526 -13.93 -9.41 -0.58
CA TYR A 526 -12.56 -9.49 -1.11
C TYR A 526 -12.43 -10.49 -2.27
N SER A 527 -13.23 -11.55 -2.30
CA SER A 527 -13.30 -12.50 -3.43
C SER A 527 -13.63 -11.80 -4.75
N PHE A 528 -14.46 -10.74 -4.70
CA PHE A 528 -14.93 -10.00 -5.86
C PHE A 528 -13.97 -8.89 -6.31
N MET A 529 -12.98 -8.53 -5.50
CA MET A 529 -12.08 -7.41 -5.79
C MET A 529 -10.97 -7.78 -6.78
N VAL A 530 -10.57 -9.05 -6.84
CA VAL A 530 -9.51 -9.52 -7.76
C VAL A 530 -9.88 -9.34 -9.24
N PRO A 531 -11.09 -9.72 -9.70
CA PRO A 531 -11.52 -9.45 -11.08
C PRO A 531 -11.62 -7.96 -11.43
N VAL A 532 -11.79 -7.09 -10.43
CA VAL A 532 -11.96 -5.63 -10.63
C VAL A 532 -10.61 -4.92 -10.72
N PHE A 533 -9.73 -5.18 -9.75
CA PHE A 533 -8.46 -4.47 -9.60
C PHE A 533 -7.24 -5.20 -10.18
N GLY A 534 -7.39 -6.49 -10.49
CA GLY A 534 -6.27 -7.38 -10.82
C GLY A 534 -5.61 -7.95 -9.56
N GLY A 535 -5.13 -9.20 -9.66
CA GLY A 535 -4.51 -9.94 -8.57
C GLY A 535 -3.27 -9.26 -8.00
N ARG A 536 -2.39 -8.73 -8.85
CA ARG A 536 -1.13 -8.09 -8.43
C ARG A 536 -1.39 -6.85 -7.59
N LEU A 537 -2.23 -5.93 -8.09
CA LEU A 537 -2.57 -4.70 -7.38
C LEU A 537 -3.31 -5.03 -6.08
N TRP A 538 -4.34 -5.88 -6.14
CA TRP A 538 -5.16 -6.17 -4.97
C TRP A 538 -4.39 -6.89 -3.87
N THR A 539 -3.59 -7.91 -4.20
CA THR A 539 -2.73 -8.61 -3.21
C THR A 539 -1.70 -7.65 -2.60
N THR A 540 -1.15 -6.71 -3.38
CA THR A 540 -0.25 -5.68 -2.84
C THR A 540 -0.94 -4.78 -1.82
N LEU A 541 -2.07 -4.18 -2.20
CA LEU A 541 -2.80 -3.22 -1.35
C LEU A 541 -3.29 -3.86 -0.06
N THR A 542 -3.85 -5.07 -0.16
CA THR A 542 -4.37 -5.80 0.99
C THR A 542 -3.28 -6.37 1.90
N THR A 543 -2.06 -6.56 1.39
CA THR A 543 -0.90 -6.89 2.24
C THR A 543 -0.40 -5.64 2.96
N TRP A 544 -0.25 -4.51 2.26
CA TRP A 544 0.16 -3.25 2.89
C TRP A 544 -0.82 -2.72 3.94
N SER A 545 -2.13 -2.95 3.77
CA SER A 545 -3.11 -2.53 4.78
C SER A 545 -2.88 -3.16 6.15
N LEU A 546 -2.21 -4.32 6.22
CA LEU A 546 -1.83 -5.00 7.48
C LEU A 546 -0.81 -4.21 8.32
N ILE A 547 -0.08 -3.26 7.72
CA ILE A 547 0.86 -2.38 8.43
C ILE A 547 0.10 -1.52 9.45
N ILE A 548 -1.12 -1.10 9.12
CA ILE A 548 -1.94 -0.23 9.96
C ILE A 548 -2.22 -0.88 11.34
N PRO A 549 -2.85 -2.07 11.42
CA PRO A 549 -3.04 -2.73 12.71
C PRO A 549 -1.72 -3.19 13.34
N ALA A 550 -0.70 -3.60 12.56
CA ALA A 550 0.58 -4.07 13.12
C ALA A 550 1.34 -2.95 13.86
N LEU A 551 1.47 -1.77 13.24
CA LEU A 551 2.06 -0.60 13.91
C LEU A 551 1.15 -0.11 15.03
N GLY A 552 -0.15 -0.02 14.79
CA GLY A 552 -1.12 0.46 15.77
C GLY A 552 -1.09 -0.36 17.07
N ILE A 553 -1.06 -1.69 16.97
CA ILE A 553 -0.90 -2.58 18.14
C ILE A 553 0.44 -2.35 18.82
N GLY A 554 1.53 -2.28 18.04
CA GLY A 554 2.87 -2.07 18.58
C GLY A 554 2.97 -0.80 19.44
N TYR A 555 2.33 0.29 19.04
CA TYR A 555 2.27 1.51 19.86
C TYR A 555 1.25 1.42 21.01
N ALA A 556 0.05 0.91 20.74
CA ALA A 556 -1.03 0.86 21.72
C ALA A 556 -0.69 0.02 22.97
N VAL A 557 0.05 -1.08 22.82
CA VAL A 557 0.36 -1.97 23.95
C VAL A 557 1.51 -1.46 24.84
N GLN A 558 2.18 -0.37 24.47
CA GLN A 558 3.25 0.23 25.29
C GLN A 558 2.68 1.09 26.42
N ASN A 559 1.44 1.57 26.29
CA ASN A 559 0.80 2.41 27.28
C ASN A 559 -0.44 1.69 27.88
N PRO A 560 -0.40 1.30 29.16
CA PRO A 560 -1.52 0.67 29.88
C PRO A 560 -2.79 1.52 29.92
N ASP A 561 -2.65 2.84 29.80
CA ASP A 561 -3.77 3.78 29.77
C ASP A 561 -4.47 3.84 28.41
N THR A 562 -4.00 3.07 27.41
CA THR A 562 -4.63 3.03 26.09
C THR A 562 -6.09 2.58 26.20
N PRO A 563 -7.06 3.40 25.74
CA PRO A 563 -8.47 3.07 25.85
C PRO A 563 -8.82 1.75 25.18
N TYR A 564 -9.66 0.96 25.83
CA TYR A 564 -10.15 -0.31 25.30
C TYR A 564 -10.75 -0.17 23.89
N ALA A 565 -11.43 0.95 23.59
CA ALA A 565 -12.00 1.24 22.27
C ALA A 565 -10.95 1.29 21.15
N ILE A 566 -9.74 1.79 21.42
CA ILE A 566 -8.64 1.80 20.44
C ILE A 566 -8.18 0.37 20.17
N LEU A 567 -8.05 -0.46 21.21
CA LEU A 567 -7.70 -1.87 21.06
C LEU A 567 -8.78 -2.64 20.28
N LEU A 568 -10.07 -2.35 20.50
CA LEU A 568 -11.17 -2.92 19.72
C LEU A 568 -11.08 -2.52 18.24
N LEU A 569 -10.79 -1.25 17.93
CA LEU A 569 -10.61 -0.79 16.56
C LEU A 569 -9.42 -1.49 15.89
N LEU A 570 -8.29 -1.61 16.59
CA LEU A 570 -7.11 -2.32 16.09
C LEU A 570 -7.39 -3.82 15.88
N ALA A 571 -8.18 -4.43 16.77
CA ALA A 571 -8.64 -5.81 16.61
C ALA A 571 -9.56 -5.97 15.37
N LEU A 572 -10.48 -5.04 15.13
CA LEU A 572 -11.27 -5.01 13.89
C LEU A 572 -10.39 -4.83 12.64
N LEU A 573 -9.36 -3.99 12.71
CA LEU A 573 -8.44 -3.78 11.59
C LEU A 573 -7.56 -5.01 11.29
N CYS A 574 -7.25 -5.84 12.30
CA CYS A 574 -6.60 -7.14 12.06
C CYS A 574 -7.45 -8.07 11.16
N GLY A 575 -8.77 -7.84 11.09
CA GLY A 575 -9.66 -8.52 10.15
C GLY A 575 -9.30 -8.35 8.68
N PHE A 576 -8.52 -7.31 8.30
CA PHE A 576 -7.96 -7.21 6.94
C PHE A 576 -7.23 -8.51 6.55
N GLY A 577 -6.48 -9.11 7.48
CA GLY A 577 -5.79 -10.39 7.25
C GLY A 577 -6.75 -11.54 6.94
N GLY A 578 -7.91 -11.59 7.61
CA GLY A 578 -8.95 -12.59 7.36
C GLY A 578 -9.62 -12.46 5.99
N GLY A 579 -9.78 -11.23 5.49
CA GLY A 579 -10.31 -10.95 4.15
C GLY A 579 -9.40 -11.44 3.03
N ASN A 580 -8.08 -11.35 3.22
CA ASN A 580 -7.06 -11.65 2.21
C ASN A 580 -7.10 -13.08 1.69
N PHE A 581 -7.59 -14.05 2.50
CA PHE A 581 -7.74 -15.43 2.07
C PHE A 581 -8.64 -15.57 0.85
N ALA A 582 -9.82 -14.94 0.84
CA ALA A 582 -10.77 -15.07 -0.26
C ALA A 582 -10.19 -14.53 -1.57
N SER A 583 -9.57 -13.36 -1.52
CA SER A 583 -8.90 -12.78 -2.69
C SER A 583 -7.69 -13.59 -3.13
N SER A 584 -6.85 -14.09 -2.21
CA SER A 584 -5.66 -14.88 -2.56
C SER A 584 -6.05 -16.18 -3.26
N MET A 585 -7.04 -16.90 -2.73
CA MET A 585 -7.54 -18.14 -3.34
C MET A 585 -8.20 -17.90 -4.70
N SER A 586 -9.03 -16.85 -4.81
CA SER A 586 -9.63 -16.44 -6.08
C SER A 586 -8.55 -16.15 -7.13
N ASN A 587 -7.54 -15.36 -6.77
CA ASN A 587 -6.45 -14.98 -7.67
C ASN A 587 -5.64 -16.19 -8.16
N ILE A 588 -5.13 -17.02 -7.23
CA ILE A 588 -4.29 -18.18 -7.59
C ILE A 588 -5.02 -19.19 -8.46
N SER A 589 -6.35 -19.30 -8.31
CA SER A 589 -7.15 -20.22 -9.12
C SER A 589 -7.12 -19.93 -10.63
N PHE A 590 -6.81 -18.69 -11.04
CA PHE A 590 -6.71 -18.29 -12.45
C PHE A 590 -5.35 -18.64 -13.08
N PHE A 591 -4.32 -18.88 -12.26
CA PHE A 591 -2.96 -19.14 -12.74
C PHE A 591 -2.67 -20.60 -13.10
N PHE A 592 -3.47 -21.56 -12.61
CA PHE A 592 -3.13 -22.98 -12.78
C PHE A 592 -4.14 -23.73 -13.68
N PRO A 593 -3.68 -24.70 -14.51
CA PRO A 593 -4.54 -25.60 -15.26
C PRO A 593 -5.39 -26.46 -14.33
N LYS A 594 -6.44 -27.07 -14.87
CA LYS A 594 -7.35 -27.92 -14.07
C LYS A 594 -6.60 -29.03 -13.32
N ALA A 595 -5.59 -29.63 -13.96
CA ALA A 595 -4.80 -30.71 -13.39
C ALA A 595 -3.96 -30.31 -12.17
N GLU A 596 -3.40 -29.09 -12.14
CA GLU A 596 -2.52 -28.63 -11.03
C GLU A 596 -3.23 -27.68 -10.04
N LYS A 597 -4.42 -27.16 -10.39
CA LYS A 597 -5.15 -26.14 -9.60
C LYS A 597 -5.44 -26.59 -8.18
N GLY A 598 -5.93 -27.81 -7.98
CA GLY A 598 -6.26 -28.34 -6.65
C GLY A 598 -5.05 -28.31 -5.71
N ASN A 599 -3.90 -28.78 -6.19
CA ASN A 599 -2.65 -28.78 -5.43
C ASN A 599 -2.14 -27.36 -5.13
N ALA A 600 -2.18 -26.45 -6.12
CA ALA A 600 -1.76 -25.07 -5.93
C ALA A 600 -2.62 -24.33 -4.88
N LEU A 601 -3.94 -24.52 -4.93
CA LEU A 601 -4.87 -23.96 -3.94
C LEU A 601 -4.68 -24.58 -2.56
N ALA A 602 -4.45 -25.90 -2.48
CA ALA A 602 -4.17 -26.59 -1.24
C ALA A 602 -2.87 -26.08 -0.60
N LEU A 603 -1.79 -25.90 -1.38
CA LEU A 603 -0.52 -25.38 -0.91
C LEU A 603 -0.66 -23.93 -0.42
N ASN A 604 -1.31 -23.07 -1.22
CA ASN A 604 -1.53 -21.67 -0.86
C ASN A 604 -2.33 -21.53 0.44
N ALA A 605 -3.45 -22.24 0.55
CA ALA A 605 -4.28 -22.22 1.76
C ALA A 605 -3.59 -22.88 2.97
N GLY A 606 -2.90 -24.00 2.75
CA GLY A 606 -2.20 -24.76 3.78
C GLY A 606 -1.07 -23.96 4.42
N LEU A 607 -0.13 -23.48 3.59
CA LEU A 607 0.99 -22.65 4.06
C LEU A 607 0.52 -21.27 4.53
N GLY A 608 -0.57 -20.74 3.96
CA GLY A 608 -1.21 -19.52 4.47
C GLY A 608 -1.70 -19.69 5.92
N ASN A 609 -2.43 -20.77 6.21
CA ASN A 609 -2.94 -21.06 7.57
C ASN A 609 -1.82 -21.25 8.61
N LEU A 610 -0.60 -21.64 8.19
CA LEU A 610 0.56 -21.69 9.10
C LEU A 610 0.89 -20.32 9.70
N GLY A 611 0.43 -19.21 9.13
CA GLY A 611 0.57 -17.89 9.73
C GLY A 611 0.05 -17.82 11.17
N VAL A 612 -0.99 -18.59 11.49
CA VAL A 612 -1.55 -18.67 12.85
C VAL A 612 -0.58 -19.31 13.84
N SER A 613 0.06 -20.42 13.47
CA SER A 613 1.07 -21.04 14.34
C SER A 613 2.36 -20.21 14.37
N VAL A 614 2.74 -19.59 13.26
CA VAL A 614 3.90 -18.69 13.19
C VAL A 614 3.74 -17.52 14.16
N VAL A 615 2.59 -16.84 14.19
CA VAL A 615 2.39 -15.74 15.15
C VAL A 615 2.40 -16.23 16.60
N GLN A 616 1.80 -17.39 16.87
CA GLN A 616 1.77 -17.97 18.20
C GLN A 616 3.13 -18.52 18.67
N PHE A 617 4.04 -18.83 17.76
CA PHE A 617 5.39 -19.28 18.08
C PHE A 617 6.37 -18.11 18.18
N VAL A 618 6.33 -17.20 17.20
CA VAL A 618 7.32 -16.14 17.05
C VAL A 618 7.05 -14.98 18.01
N VAL A 619 5.80 -14.58 18.24
CA VAL A 619 5.50 -13.44 19.13
C VAL A 619 6.00 -13.69 20.56
N PRO A 620 5.74 -14.85 21.20
CA PRO A 620 6.26 -15.12 22.55
C PRO A 620 7.78 -15.02 22.66
N LEU A 621 8.52 -15.31 21.58
CA LEU A 621 9.98 -15.15 21.52
C LEU A 621 10.38 -13.70 21.21
N ALA A 622 9.64 -13.03 20.34
CA ALA A 622 9.95 -11.68 19.91
C ALA A 622 9.77 -10.65 21.05
N ILE A 623 8.81 -10.86 21.95
CA ILE A 623 8.54 -9.95 23.07
C ILE A 623 9.55 -10.07 24.22
N THR A 624 10.46 -11.06 24.20
CA THR A 624 11.47 -11.23 25.25
C THR A 624 12.81 -10.56 24.92
N ALA A 625 12.91 -9.87 23.78
CA ALA A 625 14.14 -9.23 23.33
C ALA A 625 13.88 -7.83 22.76
N GLY A 626 14.83 -6.90 22.96
CA GLY A 626 14.82 -5.58 22.36
C GLY A 626 15.21 -5.58 20.88
N ILE A 627 14.46 -6.30 20.02
CA ILE A 627 14.78 -6.53 18.59
C ILE A 627 15.01 -5.22 17.83
N PHE A 628 14.22 -4.20 18.13
CA PHE A 628 14.24 -2.91 17.42
C PHE A 628 15.03 -1.83 18.17
N GLY A 629 15.69 -2.16 19.28
CA GLY A 629 16.40 -1.19 20.13
C GLY A 629 15.52 0.02 20.46
N SER A 630 16.09 1.22 20.34
CA SER A 630 15.36 2.48 20.57
C SER A 630 14.21 2.72 19.59
N LEU A 631 14.20 2.10 18.40
CA LEU A 631 13.11 2.24 17.42
C LEU A 631 11.83 1.53 17.89
N GLY A 632 11.95 0.54 18.77
CA GLY A 632 10.83 -0.24 19.31
C GLY A 632 10.22 0.34 20.60
N GLY A 633 10.86 1.34 21.21
CA GLY A 633 10.48 1.81 22.54
C GLY A 633 10.99 0.91 23.67
N ASP A 634 10.87 1.40 24.89
CA ASP A 634 11.38 0.75 26.10
C ASP A 634 10.54 -0.49 26.50
N PRO A 635 11.13 -1.46 27.20
CA PRO A 635 10.38 -2.59 27.74
C PRO A 635 9.48 -2.17 28.90
N ALA A 636 8.35 -2.87 29.08
CA ALA A 636 7.66 -2.90 30.36
C ALA A 636 8.39 -3.84 31.31
N MET A 637 8.64 -3.40 32.55
CA MET A 637 9.22 -4.26 33.59
C MET A 637 8.11 -5.08 34.24
N VAL A 638 8.15 -6.41 34.04
CA VAL A 638 7.11 -7.33 34.51
C VAL A 638 7.66 -8.30 35.56
N LYS A 639 6.81 -8.71 36.50
CA LYS A 639 7.17 -9.72 37.51
C LYS A 639 7.40 -11.07 36.84
N SER A 640 8.55 -11.68 37.11
CA SER A 640 8.99 -13.01 36.67
C SER A 640 9.34 -13.89 37.88
N ALA A 641 9.50 -15.19 37.64
CA ALA A 641 9.87 -16.17 38.68
C ALA A 641 11.24 -15.87 39.35
N THR A 642 12.11 -15.10 38.67
CA THR A 642 13.47 -14.76 39.14
C THR A 642 13.65 -13.28 39.48
N GLY A 643 12.56 -12.49 39.59
CA GLY A 643 12.61 -11.03 39.81
C GLY A 643 11.87 -10.24 38.73
N GLU A 644 12.18 -8.96 38.56
CA GLU A 644 11.65 -8.16 37.43
C GLU A 644 12.39 -8.50 36.14
N ALA A 645 11.65 -8.70 35.05
CA ALA A 645 12.19 -8.99 33.73
C ALA A 645 11.60 -8.01 32.70
N PRO A 646 12.40 -7.54 31.71
CA PRO A 646 11.90 -6.68 30.66
C PRO A 646 11.03 -7.46 29.65
N LEU A 647 9.93 -6.85 29.22
CA LEU A 647 9.00 -7.40 28.23
C LEU A 647 8.66 -6.34 27.17
N TRP A 648 8.96 -6.61 25.91
CA TRP A 648 8.67 -5.74 24.77
C TRP A 648 7.39 -6.17 24.07
N LEU A 649 6.22 -6.00 24.71
CA LEU A 649 4.94 -6.44 24.15
C LEU A 649 4.65 -5.81 22.77
N GLN A 650 5.17 -4.61 22.51
CA GLN A 650 5.12 -3.92 21.22
C GLN A 650 5.63 -4.75 20.04
N ASN A 651 6.57 -5.67 20.29
CA ASN A 651 7.15 -6.50 19.25
C ASN A 651 6.12 -7.47 18.67
N ALA A 652 5.02 -7.74 19.38
CA ALA A 652 3.90 -8.52 18.84
C ALA A 652 3.33 -7.92 17.55
N GLY A 653 3.33 -6.58 17.43
CA GLY A 653 2.94 -5.86 16.22
C GLY A 653 4.14 -5.57 15.30
N PHE A 654 5.18 -4.92 15.84
CA PHE A 654 6.31 -4.43 15.03
C PHE A 654 7.08 -5.53 14.30
N PHE A 655 7.15 -6.74 14.87
CA PHE A 655 7.90 -7.85 14.27
C PHE A 655 7.46 -8.14 12.82
N PHE A 656 6.16 -8.03 12.52
CA PHE A 656 5.63 -8.38 11.19
C PHE A 656 5.79 -7.25 10.16
N VAL A 657 6.00 -6.00 10.57
CA VAL A 657 6.01 -4.83 9.68
C VAL A 657 7.05 -4.94 8.56
N PRO A 658 8.33 -5.28 8.82
CA PRO A 658 9.32 -5.44 7.76
C PRO A 658 8.92 -6.52 6.75
N PHE A 659 8.39 -7.66 7.22
CA PHE A 659 7.98 -8.76 6.36
C PHE A 659 6.75 -8.40 5.51
N ILE A 660 5.81 -7.63 6.07
CA ILE A 660 4.65 -7.12 5.33
C ILE A 660 5.11 -6.19 4.20
N ILE A 661 6.03 -5.26 4.48
CA ILE A 661 6.60 -4.35 3.47
C ILE A 661 7.27 -5.14 2.36
N LEU A 662 8.13 -6.11 2.72
CA LEU A 662 8.86 -6.94 1.75
C LEU A 662 7.92 -7.81 0.90
N ALA A 663 6.93 -8.46 1.52
CA ALA A 663 5.96 -9.29 0.81
C ALA A 663 5.11 -8.44 -0.16
N ALA A 664 4.63 -7.27 0.27
CA ALA A 664 3.85 -6.39 -0.59
C ALA A 664 4.66 -5.81 -1.75
N LEU A 665 5.92 -5.41 -1.53
CA LEU A 665 6.82 -5.02 -2.63
C LEU A 665 7.09 -6.19 -3.58
N GLY A 666 7.31 -7.39 -3.03
CA GLY A 666 7.46 -8.62 -3.81
C GLY A 666 6.24 -8.91 -4.68
N ASN A 667 5.03 -8.73 -4.14
CA ASN A 667 3.78 -8.85 -4.90
C ASN A 667 3.69 -7.80 -6.00
N TRP A 668 4.01 -6.54 -5.67
CA TRP A 668 3.89 -5.41 -6.60
C TRP A 668 4.75 -5.59 -7.86
N PHE A 669 6.01 -5.98 -7.66
CA PHE A 669 7.00 -6.13 -8.71
C PHE A 669 7.01 -7.53 -9.35
N GLY A 670 6.55 -8.55 -8.63
CA GLY A 670 6.69 -9.95 -9.04
C GLY A 670 5.42 -10.65 -9.51
N MET A 671 4.23 -10.23 -9.05
CA MET A 671 2.97 -10.84 -9.48
C MET A 671 2.49 -10.28 -10.83
N ASN A 672 1.48 -10.93 -11.40
CA ASN A 672 0.86 -10.57 -12.67
C ASN A 672 -0.65 -10.40 -12.53
N ASP A 673 -1.25 -9.67 -13.46
CA ASP A 673 -2.69 -9.56 -13.66
C ASP A 673 -3.08 -10.36 -14.92
N ILE A 674 -4.24 -11.03 -14.94
CA ILE A 674 -4.72 -11.79 -16.11
C ILE A 674 -5.88 -11.03 -16.75
N ALA A 675 -5.75 -10.66 -18.02
CA ALA A 675 -6.73 -9.81 -18.71
C ALA A 675 -8.12 -10.50 -18.90
N SER A 676 -8.12 -11.83 -19.04
CA SER A 676 -9.33 -12.65 -19.25
C SER A 676 -10.08 -13.01 -17.96
N ALA A 677 -9.55 -12.67 -16.77
CA ALA A 677 -10.15 -13.03 -15.48
C ALA A 677 -11.31 -12.11 -15.07
N LYS A 678 -12.34 -12.01 -15.91
CA LYS A 678 -13.58 -11.27 -15.62
C LYS A 678 -14.73 -12.25 -15.45
N ALA A 679 -15.31 -12.30 -14.26
CA ALA A 679 -16.58 -12.97 -14.01
C ALA A 679 -17.60 -11.92 -13.56
N SER A 680 -18.81 -11.95 -14.12
CA SER A 680 -19.86 -11.02 -13.72
C SER A 680 -20.40 -11.40 -12.34
N PHE A 681 -20.77 -10.39 -11.53
CA PHE A 681 -21.33 -10.62 -10.18
C PHE A 681 -22.67 -11.37 -10.24
N SER A 682 -23.50 -11.11 -11.25
CA SER A 682 -24.78 -11.79 -11.45
C SER A 682 -24.62 -13.29 -11.68
N GLU A 683 -23.57 -13.73 -12.37
CA GLU A 683 -23.26 -15.16 -12.56
C GLU A 683 -22.89 -15.86 -11.26
N GLN A 684 -22.26 -15.16 -10.31
CA GLN A 684 -21.85 -15.76 -9.03
C GLN A 684 -22.96 -15.74 -7.98
N ALA A 685 -23.89 -14.78 -8.04
CA ALA A 685 -25.00 -14.65 -7.09
C ALA A 685 -25.99 -15.83 -7.12
N VAL A 686 -25.96 -16.67 -8.16
CA VAL A 686 -26.83 -17.86 -8.25
C VAL A 686 -26.63 -18.83 -7.08
N ILE A 687 -25.46 -18.82 -6.44
CA ILE A 687 -25.14 -19.68 -5.30
C ILE A 687 -26.07 -19.48 -4.09
N PHE A 688 -26.64 -18.28 -3.94
CA PHE A 688 -27.55 -17.96 -2.82
C PHE A 688 -28.87 -18.75 -2.91
N GLN A 689 -29.27 -19.15 -4.11
CA GLN A 689 -30.45 -19.97 -4.35
C GLN A 689 -30.18 -21.47 -4.16
N ARG A 690 -28.91 -21.88 -4.00
CA ARG A 690 -28.52 -23.29 -3.88
C ARG A 690 -28.64 -23.76 -2.43
N LYS A 691 -29.52 -24.73 -2.17
CA LYS A 691 -29.69 -25.34 -0.83
C LYS A 691 -28.36 -25.87 -0.27
N HIS A 692 -27.58 -26.56 -1.10
CA HIS A 692 -26.31 -27.14 -0.68
C HIS A 692 -25.26 -26.10 -0.30
N ASN A 693 -25.30 -24.88 -0.84
CA ASN A 693 -24.41 -23.80 -0.42
C ASN A 693 -24.56 -23.51 1.09
N TRP A 694 -25.78 -23.36 1.58
CA TRP A 694 -26.06 -23.08 2.99
C TRP A 694 -25.73 -24.26 3.92
N ILE A 695 -25.97 -25.49 3.47
CA ILE A 695 -25.55 -26.69 4.21
C ILE A 695 -24.03 -26.74 4.33
N MET A 696 -23.30 -26.45 3.26
CA MET A 696 -21.84 -26.41 3.30
C MET A 696 -21.31 -25.27 4.17
N CYS A 697 -21.99 -24.11 4.22
CA CYS A 697 -21.69 -23.05 5.18
C CYS A 697 -21.75 -23.54 6.63
N TRP A 698 -22.80 -24.29 6.98
CA TRP A 698 -22.95 -24.89 8.32
C TRP A 698 -21.81 -25.87 8.64
N LEU A 699 -21.56 -26.84 7.75
CA LEU A 699 -20.52 -27.86 7.96
C LEU A 699 -19.11 -27.24 7.98
N TYR A 700 -18.83 -26.28 7.12
CA TYR A 700 -17.51 -25.63 7.10
C TYR A 700 -17.31 -24.71 8.30
N THR A 701 -18.37 -24.14 8.88
CA THR A 701 -18.31 -23.46 10.18
C THR A 701 -17.94 -24.45 11.28
N GLY A 702 -18.51 -25.66 11.23
CA GLY A 702 -18.13 -26.80 12.06
C GLY A 702 -16.64 -27.13 12.03
N THR A 703 -15.99 -27.08 10.87
CA THR A 703 -14.57 -27.45 10.71
C THR A 703 -13.64 -26.23 10.77
N PHE A 704 -13.68 -25.35 9.76
CA PHE A 704 -12.77 -24.22 9.65
C PHE A 704 -13.04 -23.17 10.70
N GLY A 705 -14.33 -22.89 10.97
CA GLY A 705 -14.73 -21.97 12.04
C GLY A 705 -14.19 -22.43 13.39
N SER A 706 -14.22 -23.73 13.66
CA SER A 706 -13.62 -24.33 14.85
C SER A 706 -12.10 -24.21 14.88
N PHE A 707 -11.41 -24.54 13.79
CA PHE A 707 -9.96 -24.38 13.69
C PHE A 707 -9.53 -22.95 14.07
N ILE A 708 -10.13 -21.93 13.43
CA ILE A 708 -9.72 -20.56 13.64
C ILE A 708 -10.20 -19.99 14.99
N GLY A 709 -11.39 -20.40 15.45
CA GLY A 709 -11.94 -19.99 16.73
C GLY A 709 -11.17 -20.58 17.92
N TYR A 710 -10.82 -21.86 17.88
CA TYR A 710 -9.90 -22.44 18.86
C TYR A 710 -8.53 -21.80 18.78
N SER A 711 -8.01 -21.50 17.59
CA SER A 711 -6.75 -20.77 17.46
C SER A 711 -6.78 -19.42 18.18
N ALA A 712 -7.89 -18.68 18.09
CA ALA A 712 -8.05 -17.38 18.73
C ALA A 712 -8.18 -17.49 20.26
N GLY A 713 -9.01 -18.41 20.75
CA GLY A 713 -9.37 -18.50 22.18
C GLY A 713 -8.47 -19.41 23.03
N PHE A 714 -7.81 -20.41 22.44
CA PHE A 714 -7.08 -21.44 23.16
C PHE A 714 -5.98 -20.92 24.08
N PRO A 715 -5.10 -19.97 23.67
CA PRO A 715 -4.04 -19.48 24.55
C PRO A 715 -4.59 -18.79 25.80
N LEU A 716 -5.59 -17.92 25.62
CA LEU A 716 -6.23 -17.21 26.73
C LEU A 716 -7.01 -18.17 27.64
N LEU A 717 -7.81 -19.08 27.06
CA LEU A 717 -8.57 -20.08 27.81
C LEU A 717 -7.67 -20.93 28.70
N THR A 718 -6.57 -21.44 28.14
CA THR A 718 -5.62 -22.26 28.89
C THR A 718 -4.96 -21.47 30.01
N LYS A 719 -4.60 -20.20 29.78
CA LYS A 719 -4.03 -19.34 30.82
C LYS A 719 -5.01 -19.11 31.97
N THR A 720 -6.31 -19.00 31.67
CA THR A 720 -7.36 -18.87 32.68
C THR A 720 -7.57 -20.15 33.49
N LEU A 721 -7.48 -21.32 32.85
CA LEU A 721 -7.74 -22.61 33.51
C LEU A 721 -6.50 -23.19 34.23
N PHE A 722 -5.31 -22.98 33.68
CA PHE A 722 -4.03 -23.52 34.15
C PHE A 722 -3.00 -22.38 34.26
N PRO A 723 -3.15 -21.50 35.26
CA PRO A 723 -2.36 -20.26 35.36
C PRO A 723 -0.85 -20.50 35.53
N ASP A 724 -0.45 -21.62 36.12
CA ASP A 724 0.95 -21.99 36.38
C ASP A 724 1.67 -22.52 35.14
N VAL A 725 0.93 -22.89 34.09
CA VAL A 725 1.52 -23.38 32.84
C VAL A 725 1.83 -22.21 31.92
N ASN A 726 3.06 -22.17 31.39
CA ASN A 726 3.44 -21.22 30.34
C ASN A 726 2.87 -21.67 28.98
N VAL A 727 1.56 -21.51 28.80
CA VAL A 727 0.83 -21.97 27.60
C VAL A 727 1.43 -21.48 26.28
N LEU A 728 2.04 -20.29 26.24
CA LEU A 728 2.56 -19.74 24.99
C LEU A 728 3.73 -20.55 24.39
N GLN A 729 4.39 -21.40 25.19
CA GLN A 729 5.37 -22.36 24.68
C GLN A 729 4.74 -23.52 23.90
N PHE A 730 3.43 -23.76 24.06
CA PHE A 730 2.73 -24.91 23.48
C PHE A 730 1.57 -24.50 22.57
N ALA A 731 1.01 -23.30 22.74
CA ALA A 731 -0.16 -22.81 22.02
C ALA A 731 -0.08 -23.01 20.51
N PHE A 732 1.08 -22.69 19.92
CA PHE A 732 1.32 -22.77 18.48
C PHE A 732 1.16 -24.19 17.91
N LEU A 733 1.33 -25.24 18.72
CA LEU A 733 1.23 -26.63 18.28
C LEU A 733 -0.19 -26.98 17.83
N GLY A 734 -1.21 -26.39 18.44
CA GLY A 734 -2.60 -26.60 18.02
C GLY A 734 -2.82 -26.19 16.57
N PRO A 735 -2.72 -24.88 16.24
CA PRO A 735 -2.89 -24.42 14.86
C PRO A 735 -1.90 -25.05 13.88
N LEU A 736 -0.68 -25.39 14.33
CA LEU A 736 0.31 -26.10 13.50
C LEU A 736 -0.21 -27.48 13.08
N VAL A 737 -0.67 -28.29 14.04
CA VAL A 737 -1.25 -29.62 13.78
C VAL A 737 -2.46 -29.50 12.85
N GLY A 738 -3.35 -28.53 13.08
CA GLY A 738 -4.53 -28.35 12.22
C GLY A 738 -4.22 -27.87 10.80
N ALA A 739 -3.22 -27.00 10.63
CA ALA A 739 -2.79 -26.54 9.31
C ALA A 739 -2.06 -27.64 8.52
N LEU A 740 -1.21 -28.41 9.20
CA LEU A 740 -0.50 -29.55 8.61
C LEU A 740 -1.47 -30.68 8.26
N SER A 741 -2.42 -31.02 9.15
CA SER A 741 -3.42 -32.07 8.85
C SER A 741 -4.28 -31.67 7.66
N ARG A 742 -4.75 -30.42 7.58
CA ARG A 742 -5.47 -29.91 6.39
C ARG A 742 -4.71 -30.15 5.08
N SER A 743 -3.40 -29.94 5.08
CA SER A 743 -2.57 -30.12 3.88
C SER A 743 -2.24 -31.59 3.62
N GLY A 744 -2.03 -32.37 4.68
CA GLY A 744 -1.58 -33.76 4.63
C GLY A 744 -2.68 -34.80 4.45
N THR A 745 -3.96 -34.45 4.66
CA THR A 745 -5.08 -35.43 4.63
C THR A 745 -6.06 -35.25 3.48
N GLY A 746 -5.79 -34.36 2.51
CA GLY A 746 -6.64 -34.21 1.32
C GLY A 746 -6.86 -35.52 0.57
N TRP A 747 -5.80 -36.34 0.45
CA TRP A 747 -5.86 -37.64 -0.20
C TRP A 747 -6.82 -38.64 0.46
N LEU A 748 -7.11 -38.50 1.76
CA LEU A 748 -8.11 -39.36 2.42
C LEU A 748 -9.50 -39.08 1.84
N ALA A 749 -9.84 -37.82 1.61
CA ALA A 749 -11.11 -37.43 1.01
C ALA A 749 -11.20 -37.90 -0.45
N ASP A 750 -10.10 -37.84 -1.18
CA ASP A 750 -10.04 -38.35 -2.57
C ASP A 750 -10.20 -39.88 -2.63
N LYS A 751 -9.59 -40.62 -1.69
CA LYS A 751 -9.61 -42.10 -1.67
C LYS A 751 -10.90 -42.68 -1.09
N TYR A 752 -11.38 -42.12 0.02
CA TYR A 752 -12.47 -42.70 0.81
C TYR A 752 -13.81 -41.94 0.67
N GLY A 753 -13.81 -40.78 0.01
CA GLY A 753 -14.96 -39.91 -0.14
C GLY A 753 -14.97 -38.76 0.88
N GLY A 754 -15.13 -37.52 0.40
CA GLY A 754 -15.11 -36.32 1.25
C GLY A 754 -16.20 -36.31 2.33
N ALA A 755 -17.40 -36.79 2.04
CA ALA A 755 -18.49 -36.80 3.02
C ALA A 755 -18.26 -37.83 4.14
N ARG A 756 -17.73 -39.02 3.80
CA ARG A 756 -17.34 -40.04 4.79
C ARG A 756 -16.22 -39.55 5.72
N VAL A 757 -15.19 -38.91 5.16
CA VAL A 757 -14.10 -38.35 5.98
C VAL A 757 -14.62 -37.22 6.86
N THR A 758 -15.50 -36.37 6.34
CA THR A 758 -16.13 -35.27 7.11
C THR A 758 -16.99 -35.81 8.27
N PHE A 759 -17.73 -36.89 8.07
CA PHE A 759 -18.50 -37.55 9.13
C PHE A 759 -17.61 -37.99 10.30
N TRP A 760 -16.51 -38.68 10.01
CA TRP A 760 -15.57 -39.13 11.04
C TRP A 760 -14.79 -37.98 11.67
N ALA A 761 -14.48 -36.93 10.91
CA ALA A 761 -13.89 -35.72 11.47
C ALA A 761 -14.79 -35.11 12.55
N PHE A 762 -16.11 -34.99 12.31
CA PHE A 762 -17.02 -34.50 13.35
C PHE A 762 -17.14 -35.44 14.55
N ALA A 763 -17.12 -36.77 14.35
CA ALA A 763 -17.11 -37.72 15.46
C ALA A 763 -15.85 -37.54 16.33
N LEU A 764 -14.68 -37.37 15.71
CA LEU A 764 -13.44 -37.08 16.43
C LEU A 764 -13.48 -35.72 17.14
N MET A 765 -14.11 -34.71 16.53
CA MET A 765 -14.30 -33.42 17.17
C MET A 765 -15.20 -33.51 18.41
N MET A 766 -16.26 -34.31 18.36
CA MET A 766 -17.09 -34.58 19.54
C MET A 766 -16.29 -35.24 20.66
N ILE A 767 -15.47 -36.24 20.33
CA ILE A 767 -14.57 -36.89 21.31
C ILE A 767 -13.59 -35.87 21.90
N GLY A 768 -13.01 -35.01 21.07
CA GLY A 768 -12.10 -33.95 21.50
C GLY A 768 -12.74 -32.99 22.50
N VAL A 769 -13.95 -32.48 22.23
CA VAL A 769 -14.65 -31.57 23.16
C VAL A 769 -15.03 -32.28 24.46
N SER A 770 -15.52 -33.53 24.38
CA SER A 770 -15.81 -34.33 25.57
C SER A 770 -14.56 -34.56 26.43
N GLY A 771 -13.40 -34.80 25.80
CA GLY A 771 -12.11 -34.86 26.48
C GLY A 771 -11.74 -33.55 27.18
N VAL A 772 -11.92 -32.41 26.49
CA VAL A 772 -11.69 -31.09 27.10
C VAL A 772 -12.59 -30.88 28.33
N LEU A 773 -13.89 -31.17 28.22
CA LEU A 773 -14.84 -31.08 29.33
C LEU A 773 -14.43 -31.95 30.52
N TRP A 774 -14.01 -33.19 30.25
CA TRP A 774 -13.52 -34.12 31.29
C TRP A 774 -12.31 -33.56 32.03
N PHE A 775 -11.27 -33.14 31.31
CA PHE A 775 -10.04 -32.64 31.93
C PHE A 775 -10.18 -31.29 32.61
N ILE A 776 -11.19 -30.49 32.25
CA ILE A 776 -11.59 -29.31 33.03
C ILE A 776 -12.21 -29.74 34.37
N GLY A 777 -13.07 -30.77 34.37
CA GLY A 777 -13.68 -31.29 35.59
C GLY A 777 -12.70 -31.86 36.61
N ILE A 778 -11.51 -32.29 36.17
CA ILE A 778 -10.42 -32.79 37.02
C ILE A 778 -9.18 -31.88 37.01
N LYS A 779 -9.34 -30.58 36.69
CA LYS A 779 -8.20 -29.64 36.47
C LYS A 779 -7.22 -29.52 37.65
N GLU A 780 -7.69 -29.78 38.87
CA GLU A 780 -6.87 -29.73 40.10
C GLU A 780 -5.96 -30.97 40.26
N GLN A 781 -6.17 -32.03 39.48
CA GLN A 781 -5.35 -33.24 39.56
C GLN A 781 -3.99 -33.05 38.85
N PRO A 782 -2.91 -33.70 39.35
CA PRO A 782 -1.63 -33.71 38.66
C PRO A 782 -1.78 -34.20 37.22
N ASN A 783 -1.09 -33.54 36.28
CA ASN A 783 -1.10 -33.86 34.84
C ASN A 783 -2.43 -33.62 34.08
N ALA A 784 -3.48 -33.05 34.71
CA ALA A 784 -4.73 -32.75 34.01
C ALA A 784 -4.54 -31.84 32.79
N PHE A 785 -3.57 -30.91 32.85
CA PHE A 785 -3.17 -30.06 31.72
C PHE A 785 -2.81 -30.87 30.47
N TRP A 786 -2.06 -31.97 30.60
CA TRP A 786 -1.60 -32.74 29.44
C TRP A 786 -2.76 -33.45 28.74
N GLY A 787 -3.74 -33.93 29.49
CA GLY A 787 -4.98 -34.49 28.93
C GLY A 787 -5.85 -33.43 28.24
N PHE A 788 -5.99 -32.26 28.88
CA PHE A 788 -6.66 -31.10 28.28
C PHE A 788 -5.98 -30.68 26.96
N PHE A 789 -4.65 -30.60 26.97
CA PHE A 789 -3.85 -30.22 25.81
C PHE A 789 -3.95 -31.25 24.68
N ALA A 790 -3.84 -32.54 24.99
CA ALA A 790 -4.00 -33.62 24.02
C ALA A 790 -5.40 -33.62 23.38
N SER A 791 -6.43 -33.30 24.16
CA SER A 791 -7.81 -33.17 23.66
C SER A 791 -7.95 -31.99 22.68
N PHE A 792 -7.30 -30.86 22.97
CA PHE A 792 -7.23 -29.74 22.01
C PHE A 792 -6.41 -30.07 20.76
N LEU A 793 -5.29 -30.78 20.87
CA LEU A 793 -4.53 -31.24 19.71
C LEU A 793 -5.36 -32.17 18.82
N LEU A 794 -6.17 -33.05 19.41
CA LEU A 794 -7.14 -33.87 18.68
C LEU A 794 -8.18 -33.01 17.96
N LEU A 795 -8.71 -31.97 18.62
CA LEU A 795 -9.63 -31.02 17.98
C LEU A 795 -8.98 -30.29 16.79
N PHE A 796 -7.76 -29.79 16.96
CA PHE A 796 -7.02 -29.14 15.87
C PHE A 796 -6.74 -30.10 14.72
N PHE A 797 -6.33 -31.33 15.02
CA PHE A 797 -6.14 -32.37 14.03
C PHE A 797 -7.44 -32.64 13.25
N ALA A 798 -8.52 -32.92 13.96
CA ALA A 798 -9.82 -33.27 13.37
C ALA A 798 -10.44 -32.12 12.58
N THR A 799 -10.32 -30.87 13.05
CA THR A 799 -10.74 -29.68 12.29
C THR A 799 -9.95 -29.51 11.00
N GLY A 800 -8.64 -29.77 11.01
CA GLY A 800 -7.83 -29.74 9.79
C GLY A 800 -8.21 -30.85 8.80
N VAL A 801 -8.44 -32.07 9.26
CA VAL A 801 -8.98 -33.16 8.42
C VAL A 801 -10.32 -32.78 7.82
N GLY A 802 -11.23 -32.27 8.65
CA GLY A 802 -12.54 -31.78 8.25
C GLY A 802 -12.46 -30.64 7.24
N ASN A 803 -11.49 -29.74 7.37
CA ASN A 803 -11.28 -28.64 6.43
C ASN A 803 -10.98 -29.15 5.02
N ALA A 804 -10.13 -30.16 4.92
CA ALA A 804 -9.75 -30.77 3.64
C ALA A 804 -10.94 -31.50 3.02
N SER A 805 -11.63 -32.34 3.81
CA SER A 805 -12.72 -33.18 3.33
C SER A 805 -13.96 -32.38 2.93
N THR A 806 -14.31 -31.34 3.69
CA THR A 806 -15.47 -30.47 3.39
C THR A 806 -15.26 -29.68 2.10
N PHE A 807 -14.02 -29.25 1.82
CA PHE A 807 -13.67 -28.58 0.54
C PHE A 807 -13.77 -29.54 -0.64
N GLN A 808 -13.35 -30.79 -0.46
CA GLN A 808 -13.42 -31.82 -1.50
C GLN A 808 -14.86 -32.17 -1.87
N MET A 809 -15.81 -32.07 -0.93
CA MET A 809 -17.22 -32.33 -1.19
C MET A 809 -17.86 -31.34 -2.19
N ILE A 810 -17.45 -30.07 -2.20
CA ILE A 810 -18.16 -29.01 -2.96
C ILE A 810 -18.19 -29.30 -4.48
N PRO A 811 -17.06 -29.63 -5.16
CA PRO A 811 -17.09 -30.04 -6.56
C PRO A 811 -17.96 -31.27 -6.85
N ALA A 812 -17.90 -32.28 -5.99
CA ALA A 812 -18.69 -33.51 -6.16
C ALA A 812 -20.20 -33.25 -6.04
N ILE A 813 -20.60 -32.42 -5.08
CA ILE A 813 -22.00 -31.99 -4.90
C ILE A 813 -22.50 -31.26 -6.15
N MET A 814 -21.74 -30.27 -6.63
CA MET A 814 -22.16 -29.48 -7.79
C MET A 814 -22.17 -30.29 -9.07
N GLY A 815 -21.23 -31.22 -9.25
CA GLY A 815 -21.23 -32.13 -10.39
C GLY A 815 -22.52 -32.95 -10.49
N LYS A 816 -23.03 -33.45 -9.36
CA LYS A 816 -24.29 -34.20 -9.32
C LYS A 816 -25.52 -33.29 -9.44
N GLU A 817 -25.51 -32.13 -8.77
CA GLU A 817 -26.64 -31.18 -8.81
C GLU A 817 -26.84 -30.54 -10.18
N MET A 818 -25.78 -30.31 -10.97
CA MET A 818 -25.93 -29.74 -12.32
C MET A 818 -26.72 -30.64 -13.26
N GLY A 819 -26.69 -31.96 -13.08
CA GLY A 819 -27.55 -32.89 -13.82
C GLY A 819 -29.04 -32.65 -13.59
N ARG A 820 -29.41 -32.28 -12.36
CA ARG A 820 -30.79 -31.96 -11.97
C ARG A 820 -31.21 -30.55 -12.38
N LEU A 821 -30.31 -29.59 -12.25
CA LEU A 821 -30.58 -28.17 -12.47
C LEU A 821 -30.57 -27.77 -13.95
N MET A 822 -29.81 -28.48 -14.78
CA MET A 822 -29.67 -28.19 -16.21
C MET A 822 -29.85 -29.47 -17.06
N PRO A 823 -31.04 -30.10 -17.05
CA PRO A 823 -31.26 -31.39 -17.71
C PRO A 823 -31.07 -31.32 -19.23
N GLN A 824 -31.34 -30.16 -19.83
CA GLN A 824 -31.24 -29.94 -21.28
C GLN A 824 -29.85 -29.45 -21.74
N ALA A 825 -28.93 -29.14 -20.82
CA ALA A 825 -27.60 -28.66 -21.17
C ALA A 825 -26.69 -29.84 -21.57
N THR A 826 -25.73 -29.58 -22.45
CA THR A 826 -24.71 -30.58 -22.83
C THR A 826 -23.85 -30.98 -21.62
N PRO A 827 -23.23 -32.18 -21.61
CA PRO A 827 -22.33 -32.59 -20.53
C PRO A 827 -21.20 -31.59 -20.26
N GLU A 828 -20.67 -30.96 -21.31
CA GLU A 828 -19.62 -29.97 -21.18
C GLU A 828 -20.12 -28.66 -20.54
N GLN A 829 -21.30 -28.17 -20.93
CA GLN A 829 -21.92 -27.00 -20.30
C GLN A 829 -22.21 -27.24 -18.81
N ARG A 830 -22.72 -28.43 -18.45
CA ARG A 830 -22.95 -28.79 -17.04
C ARG A 830 -21.66 -28.82 -16.24
N ARG A 831 -20.59 -29.39 -16.81
CA ARG A 831 -19.27 -29.42 -16.17
C ARG A 831 -18.72 -28.01 -15.92
N LEU A 832 -18.77 -27.15 -16.94
CA LEU A 832 -18.29 -25.76 -16.82
C LEU A 832 -19.09 -24.97 -15.77
N GLN A 833 -20.41 -25.15 -15.73
CA GLN A 833 -21.25 -24.51 -14.73
C GLN A 833 -20.98 -25.04 -13.31
N ALA A 834 -20.80 -26.36 -13.16
CA ALA A 834 -20.42 -26.97 -11.89
C ALA A 834 -19.10 -26.38 -11.36
N GLU A 835 -18.06 -26.29 -12.20
CA GLU A 835 -16.77 -25.71 -11.83
C GLU A 835 -16.90 -24.25 -11.38
N LYS A 836 -17.68 -23.44 -12.11
CA LYS A 836 -17.94 -22.04 -11.77
C LYS A 836 -18.64 -21.90 -10.41
N GLU A 837 -19.75 -22.62 -10.21
CA GLU A 837 -20.51 -22.54 -8.96
C GLU A 837 -19.75 -23.13 -7.78
N SER A 838 -18.95 -24.20 -7.97
CA SER A 838 -18.10 -24.75 -6.92
C SER A 838 -17.07 -23.74 -6.42
N ALA A 839 -16.44 -22.97 -7.31
CA ALA A 839 -15.48 -21.94 -6.92
C ALA A 839 -16.17 -20.84 -6.09
N ALA A 840 -17.35 -20.38 -6.53
CA ALA A 840 -18.12 -19.35 -5.84
C ALA A 840 -18.64 -19.82 -4.46
N ILE A 841 -19.20 -21.04 -4.38
CA ILE A 841 -19.65 -21.67 -3.12
C ILE A 841 -18.48 -21.83 -2.15
N THR A 842 -17.30 -22.25 -2.64
CA THR A 842 -16.10 -22.40 -1.80
C THR A 842 -15.71 -21.07 -1.16
N GLY A 843 -15.69 -19.99 -1.94
CA GLY A 843 -15.40 -18.64 -1.45
C GLY A 843 -16.40 -18.16 -0.39
N PHE A 844 -17.71 -18.28 -0.70
CA PHE A 844 -18.77 -17.84 0.20
C PHE A 844 -18.83 -18.68 1.50
N THR A 845 -18.79 -20.00 1.38
CA THR A 845 -18.74 -20.94 2.51
C THR A 845 -17.56 -20.64 3.43
N SER A 846 -16.40 -20.31 2.84
CA SER A 846 -15.22 -19.91 3.60
C SER A 846 -15.40 -18.59 4.36
N ALA A 847 -16.19 -17.65 3.84
CA ALA A 847 -16.49 -16.39 4.51
C ALA A 847 -17.42 -16.61 5.71
N ILE A 848 -18.49 -17.40 5.54
CA ILE A 848 -19.42 -17.73 6.64
C ILE A 848 -18.70 -18.51 7.75
N ALA A 849 -17.89 -19.52 7.39
CA ALA A 849 -17.14 -20.28 8.38
C ALA A 849 -16.16 -19.45 9.20
N ALA A 850 -15.62 -18.37 8.64
CA ALA A 850 -14.70 -17.49 9.36
C ALA A 850 -15.33 -16.80 10.57
N PHE A 851 -16.67 -16.69 10.66
CA PHE A 851 -17.34 -16.20 11.87
C PHE A 851 -17.12 -17.10 13.09
N GLY A 852 -16.68 -18.35 12.92
CA GLY A 852 -16.25 -19.20 14.04
C GLY A 852 -15.09 -18.59 14.84
N ALA A 853 -14.22 -17.78 14.19
CA ALA A 853 -13.17 -17.00 14.85
C ALA A 853 -13.73 -15.99 15.87
N PHE A 854 -14.97 -15.54 15.69
CA PHE A 854 -15.66 -14.68 16.63
C PHE A 854 -16.43 -15.49 17.67
N PHE A 855 -17.28 -16.42 17.22
CA PHE A 855 -18.24 -17.11 18.11
C PHE A 855 -17.57 -17.98 19.17
N ILE A 856 -16.45 -18.64 18.89
CA ILE A 856 -15.79 -19.53 19.85
C ILE A 856 -15.14 -18.75 21.00
N PRO A 857 -14.19 -17.82 20.76
CA PRO A 857 -13.59 -17.06 21.85
C PRO A 857 -14.62 -16.22 22.58
N LYS A 858 -15.58 -15.61 21.87
CA LYS A 858 -16.66 -14.87 22.55
C LYS A 858 -17.57 -15.79 23.36
N GLY A 859 -17.81 -17.01 22.90
CA GLY A 859 -18.52 -18.05 23.64
C GLY A 859 -17.83 -18.37 24.96
N TYR A 860 -16.51 -18.56 24.95
CA TYR A 860 -15.73 -18.74 26.19
C TYR A 860 -15.86 -17.55 27.14
N GLY A 861 -15.67 -16.32 26.64
CA GLY A 861 -15.78 -15.10 27.45
C GLY A 861 -17.14 -14.95 28.11
N THR A 862 -18.21 -15.13 27.34
CA THR A 862 -19.59 -15.07 27.86
C THR A 862 -19.87 -16.17 28.87
N SER A 863 -19.45 -17.41 28.59
CA SER A 863 -19.63 -18.55 29.52
C SER A 863 -18.93 -18.26 30.85
N ILE A 864 -17.65 -17.86 30.81
CA ILE A 864 -16.87 -17.59 32.02
C ILE A 864 -17.48 -16.42 32.82
N ALA A 865 -17.92 -15.36 32.13
CA ALA A 865 -18.56 -14.22 32.78
C ALA A 865 -19.90 -14.57 33.45
N MET A 866 -20.69 -15.48 32.85
CA MET A 866 -22.02 -15.83 33.34
C MET A 866 -22.03 -16.99 34.34
N THR A 867 -21.12 -17.97 34.18
CA THR A 867 -21.15 -19.24 34.94
C THR A 867 -19.87 -19.52 35.72
N GLY A 868 -18.83 -18.69 35.60
CA GLY A 868 -17.54 -18.88 36.26
C GLY A 868 -16.59 -19.86 35.54
N GLY A 869 -17.01 -20.46 34.42
CA GLY A 869 -16.21 -21.41 33.66
C GLY A 869 -16.63 -21.54 32.18
N PRO A 870 -15.82 -22.19 31.33
CA PRO A 870 -16.03 -22.30 29.88
C PRO A 870 -16.97 -23.44 29.47
N GLU A 871 -17.49 -24.23 30.42
CA GLU A 871 -18.19 -25.49 30.17
C GLU A 871 -19.47 -25.29 29.35
N ALA A 872 -20.25 -24.24 29.61
CA ALA A 872 -21.48 -23.97 28.87
C ALA A 872 -21.21 -23.70 27.38
N ALA A 873 -20.12 -22.98 27.07
CA ALA A 873 -19.67 -22.79 25.68
C ALA A 873 -19.25 -24.11 25.03
N LEU A 874 -18.50 -24.95 25.74
CA LEU A 874 -18.05 -26.25 25.24
C LEU A 874 -19.23 -27.21 24.98
N TRP A 875 -20.24 -27.23 25.86
CA TRP A 875 -21.48 -27.98 25.61
C TRP A 875 -22.23 -27.48 24.37
N ALA A 876 -22.29 -26.17 24.15
CA ALA A 876 -22.87 -25.60 22.94
C ALA A 876 -22.10 -26.00 21.67
N PHE A 877 -20.75 -26.03 21.73
CA PHE A 877 -19.92 -26.47 20.62
C PHE A 877 -20.09 -27.97 20.34
N LEU A 878 -20.19 -28.80 21.39
CA LEU A 878 -20.47 -30.22 21.25
C LEU A 878 -21.83 -30.46 20.59
N PHE A 879 -22.87 -29.75 21.03
CA PHE A 879 -24.19 -29.80 20.41
C PHE A 879 -24.13 -29.39 18.93
N PHE A 880 -23.41 -28.31 18.61
CA PHE A 880 -23.21 -27.89 17.24
C PHE A 880 -22.52 -28.98 16.38
N TYR A 881 -21.53 -29.69 16.91
CA TYR A 881 -20.88 -30.81 16.20
C TYR A 881 -21.81 -32.00 16.00
N ILE A 882 -22.70 -32.30 16.95
CA ILE A 882 -23.76 -33.30 16.77
C ILE A 882 -24.65 -32.91 15.58
N THR A 883 -25.05 -31.64 15.46
CA THR A 883 -25.83 -31.19 14.28
C THR A 883 -25.05 -31.36 12.98
N CYS A 884 -23.75 -31.04 12.97
CA CYS A 884 -22.91 -31.18 11.78
C CYS A 884 -22.76 -32.65 11.35
N LEU A 885 -22.53 -33.55 12.31
CA LEU A 885 -22.46 -34.99 12.07
C LEU A 885 -23.80 -35.52 11.53
N ALA A 886 -24.91 -35.15 12.17
CA ALA A 886 -26.25 -35.57 11.77
C ALA A 886 -26.60 -35.09 10.35
N ILE A 887 -26.28 -33.84 10.01
CA ILE A 887 -26.50 -33.28 8.66
C ILE A 887 -25.62 -33.99 7.63
N THR A 888 -24.33 -34.19 7.95
CA THR A 888 -23.39 -34.89 7.06
C THR A 888 -23.90 -36.30 6.75
N TRP A 889 -24.39 -36.99 7.78
CA TRP A 889 -24.98 -38.30 7.65
C TRP A 889 -26.27 -38.30 6.83
N ALA A 890 -27.23 -37.46 7.21
CA ALA A 890 -28.58 -37.44 6.63
C ALA A 890 -28.60 -36.96 5.17
N VAL A 891 -27.76 -35.98 4.81
CA VAL A 891 -27.78 -35.36 3.49
C VAL A 891 -26.83 -36.07 2.52
N TYR A 892 -25.64 -36.48 2.99
CA TYR A 892 -24.57 -36.91 2.08
C TYR A 892 -24.23 -38.40 2.17
N THR A 893 -24.07 -38.97 3.38
CA THR A 893 -23.42 -40.29 3.52
C THR A 893 -24.35 -41.48 3.82
N ARG A 894 -25.61 -41.29 4.21
CA ARG A 894 -26.56 -42.40 4.43
C ARG A 894 -26.99 -43.04 3.11
N LYS A 895 -27.54 -44.26 3.14
CA LYS A 895 -28.17 -44.87 1.95
C LYS A 895 -29.23 -43.90 1.39
N GLY A 896 -29.14 -43.57 0.10
CA GLY A 896 -29.97 -42.55 -0.56
C GLY A 896 -29.50 -41.09 -0.39
N GLY A 897 -28.40 -40.84 0.30
CA GLY A 897 -27.75 -39.53 0.39
C GLY A 897 -27.06 -39.13 -0.91
N LEU A 898 -26.87 -37.82 -1.12
CA LEU A 898 -26.41 -37.28 -2.40
C LEU A 898 -25.06 -37.88 -2.85
N LEU A 899 -24.12 -38.10 -1.92
CA LEU A 899 -22.78 -38.60 -2.23
C LEU A 899 -22.60 -40.09 -1.93
N HIS A 900 -23.60 -40.77 -1.35
CA HIS A 900 -23.49 -42.18 -0.93
C HIS A 900 -23.03 -43.10 -2.07
N ASP A 901 -23.69 -43.03 -3.22
CA ASP A 901 -23.38 -43.92 -4.35
C ASP A 901 -22.11 -43.50 -5.08
N VAL A 902 -21.76 -42.21 -5.03
CA VAL A 902 -20.52 -41.68 -5.62
C VAL A 902 -19.31 -42.17 -4.81
N GLU A 903 -19.43 -42.23 -3.48
CA GLU A 903 -18.33 -42.59 -2.58
C GLU A 903 -18.25 -44.09 -2.26
N ARG A 904 -19.32 -44.86 -2.52
CA ARG A 904 -19.41 -46.30 -2.22
C ARG A 904 -19.65 -47.19 -3.44
N GLY A 905 -19.95 -46.60 -4.61
CA GLY A 905 -20.25 -47.30 -5.85
C GLY A 905 -19.04 -47.43 -6.78
N ARG A 906 -18.82 -48.67 -7.25
CA ARG A 906 -17.91 -49.06 -8.33
C ARG A 906 -18.31 -48.36 -9.64
N VAL A 907 -17.44 -47.55 -10.22
CA VAL A 907 -17.52 -47.29 -11.66
C VAL A 907 -16.97 -48.53 -12.36
N SER A 908 -17.86 -49.35 -12.94
CA SER A 908 -17.45 -50.30 -13.97
C SER A 908 -16.88 -49.52 -15.16
N PRO A 909 -15.83 -50.01 -15.86
CA PRO A 909 -15.16 -49.31 -16.97
C PRO A 909 -15.98 -49.16 -18.27
N THR A 910 -17.31 -49.10 -18.21
CA THR A 910 -18.18 -49.20 -19.40
C THR A 910 -19.18 -48.05 -19.52
N ALA A 911 -18.69 -46.82 -19.43
CA ALA A 911 -19.45 -45.64 -19.85
C ALA A 911 -18.53 -44.54 -20.41
N ALA A 912 -17.48 -44.95 -21.11
CA ALA A 912 -16.63 -44.07 -21.92
C ALA A 912 -16.90 -44.33 -23.41
N THR A 913 -18.17 -44.24 -23.84
CA THR A 913 -18.62 -44.04 -25.23
C THR A 913 -20.15 -43.99 -25.24
N ALA A 914 -20.72 -42.78 -25.15
CA ALA A 914 -22.02 -42.39 -25.71
C ALA A 914 -22.16 -40.86 -25.61
#